data_AF-A0AAD1J351-F1
#
_entry.id   AF-A0AAD1J351-F1
#
_cell.length_a   1.000
_cell.length_b   1.000
_cell.length_c   1.000
_cell.angle_alpha   90.00
_cell.angle_beta   90.00
_cell.angle_gamma   90.00
#
_symmetry.space_group_name_H-M   'P 1'
#
loop_
_entity.id
_entity.type
_entity.pdbx_description
1 polymer ?
#
loop_
_entity_poly.entity_id
_entity_poly.type
_entity_poly.pdbx_seq_one_letter_code
_entity_poly.pdbx_strand_id
1 'polypeptide(L)'
;MVDHFGRVRLTNPDKVLYPATGTTKAEVFEYYVDVAEAMVPHIAGRAVTRKRWPNGVGELEFFEKQLASSAPDWLQRGTIVHKSGTTTYPIIDTREGLAWIAQQAALEVHVPQWRFVGSGGDLTPGPATRIVFDLDPGEGVTFRQLCEVAHEVRDLITGIGLTAYPLTSGSKGLHLYVPLQEPISSQGASVLAKRVAQQLEAAMPKQVTATMTKSLREGKVFLDWSQNNGNKTTIAPYSLRGREHPTVAAPRTWEEIEDPDLRHLRFDEVLERIEEFGDLLADLDEYVPVEDRLTKYRSMRDPSRTPEPVPPLPPKAGNNDRFVIQEHHARRLHYDLRLERDGVLVSWAVPKNLPDRPSENHLAVHTEDHPMEYLTFHGTIPKGEYGGGDMIVWDTGTYETEKFNDHAPDGPAKGGEVIITLHGNRIDGRYALIQTDGKNWLAHRMKDQGNPTFEDFAPMLATHGSVEKLTAKQWAFEGKWDGYRLLVDADHGKLCLKSRSGRDVTAEYPQLRALAADLADHHVVLDGEVVALDDKGVPSFGHMQNRARSTRVEFWAFDILRLDGRWLLKAKYRDRRKLLETLASGGGLIVQPLLDGDGLEALEDARKRRWEGVVAKKWDSTYQPGRRSSAWIKDKLWNTQEVVIGGWREGNGGRSSGIGALVLGIPGPDGLQFVGRVGTGFTEKELGSLKKTLAPLHTYESPFATRLPTQDAKGVTFVRPELVGEVRYSERTGDGRLRQPSWRGLRPDKTPDDVVWE
;
A
#
# COMPACT_ATOMS: atom_id res chain seq x y z
N MET A 1 -5.47 -4.73 -5.41
CA MET A 1 -6.27 -5.39 -6.45
C MET A 1 -7.35 -4.41 -6.85
N VAL A 2 -7.23 -3.89 -8.07
CA VAL A 2 -8.10 -2.83 -8.59
C VAL A 2 -9.40 -3.50 -9.07
N ASP A 3 -10.53 -3.22 -8.41
CA ASP A 3 -11.83 -3.80 -8.77
C ASP A 3 -12.53 -3.04 -9.93
N HIS A 4 -11.96 -1.92 -10.35
CA HIS A 4 -12.42 -1.10 -11.47
C HIS A 4 -11.30 -0.22 -12.05
N PHE A 5 -11.27 -0.02 -13.38
CA PHE A 5 -10.46 1.01 -14.02
C PHE A 5 -11.39 2.00 -14.73
N GLY A 6 -11.38 3.26 -14.30
CA GLY A 6 -12.33 4.27 -14.77
C GLY A 6 -13.78 3.78 -14.66
N ARG A 7 -14.46 3.67 -15.80
CA ARG A 7 -15.86 3.21 -15.91
C ARG A 7 -16.02 1.69 -16.01
N VAL A 8 -14.92 0.93 -16.08
CA VAL A 8 -14.93 -0.52 -16.30
C VAL A 8 -14.74 -1.27 -14.99
N ARG A 9 -15.73 -2.06 -14.60
CA ARG A 9 -15.65 -2.96 -13.44
C ARG A 9 -15.12 -4.33 -13.85
N LEU A 10 -14.11 -4.83 -13.16
CA LEU A 10 -13.59 -6.19 -13.34
C LEU A 10 -14.51 -7.21 -12.65
N THR A 11 -14.86 -8.29 -13.34
CA THR A 11 -15.64 -9.40 -12.78
C THR A 11 -14.94 -10.73 -12.98
N ASN A 12 -15.10 -11.64 -12.01
CA ASN A 12 -14.38 -12.92 -11.94
C ASN A 12 -12.85 -12.76 -12.02
N PRO A 13 -12.25 -11.94 -11.14
CA PRO A 13 -10.80 -11.64 -11.17
C PRO A 13 -9.95 -12.91 -11.08
N ASP A 14 -10.34 -13.85 -10.22
CA ASP A 14 -9.61 -15.10 -9.97
C ASP A 14 -9.77 -16.16 -11.08
N LYS A 15 -10.53 -15.88 -12.14
CA LYS A 15 -10.73 -16.83 -13.22
C LYS A 15 -9.41 -17.04 -13.97
N VAL A 16 -8.91 -18.27 -14.00
CA VAL A 16 -7.71 -18.64 -14.77
C VAL A 16 -8.03 -18.63 -16.27
N LEU A 17 -7.30 -17.82 -17.03
CA LEU A 17 -7.42 -17.74 -18.49
C LEU A 17 -6.30 -18.53 -19.21
N TYR A 18 -5.12 -18.66 -18.58
CA TYR A 18 -4.02 -19.50 -19.07
C TYR A 18 -3.68 -20.59 -18.04
N PRO A 19 -4.22 -21.81 -18.20
CA PRO A 19 -4.00 -22.88 -17.21
C PRO A 19 -2.55 -23.27 -17.00
N ALA A 20 -1.72 -23.26 -18.06
CA ALA A 20 -0.31 -23.67 -17.99
C ALA A 20 0.54 -22.76 -17.08
N THR A 21 0.15 -21.50 -16.93
CA THR A 21 0.87 -20.51 -16.12
C THR A 21 0.09 -20.06 -14.89
N GLY A 22 -1.15 -20.52 -14.71
CA GLY A 22 -2.05 -20.03 -13.67
C GLY A 22 -2.55 -18.60 -13.89
N THR A 23 -2.27 -17.98 -15.04
CA THR A 23 -2.56 -16.56 -15.26
C THR A 23 -4.07 -16.30 -15.24
N THR A 24 -4.46 -15.42 -14.36
CA THR A 24 -5.83 -15.03 -14.05
C THR A 24 -6.33 -13.90 -14.94
N LYS A 25 -7.64 -13.69 -14.92
CA LYS A 25 -8.29 -12.57 -15.61
C LYS A 25 -7.88 -11.23 -15.00
N ALA A 26 -7.60 -11.16 -13.70
CA ALA A 26 -7.09 -9.96 -13.06
C ALA A 26 -5.72 -9.56 -13.64
N GLU A 27 -4.80 -10.50 -13.79
CA GLU A 27 -3.47 -10.23 -14.38
C GLU A 27 -3.58 -9.81 -15.85
N VAL A 28 -4.46 -10.43 -16.63
CA VAL A 28 -4.75 -10.00 -18.02
C VAL A 28 -5.33 -8.59 -18.06
N PHE A 29 -6.18 -8.24 -17.09
CA PHE A 29 -6.76 -6.90 -16.97
C PHE A 29 -5.71 -5.86 -16.61
N GLU A 30 -4.86 -6.15 -15.63
CA GLU A 30 -3.72 -5.31 -15.25
C GLU A 30 -2.76 -5.11 -16.43
N TYR A 31 -2.39 -6.18 -17.15
CA TYR A 31 -1.56 -6.08 -18.35
C TYR A 31 -2.12 -5.11 -19.40
N TYR A 32 -3.39 -5.26 -19.79
CA TYR A 32 -3.98 -4.40 -20.81
C TYR A 32 -4.15 -2.95 -20.36
N VAL A 33 -4.32 -2.74 -19.06
CA VAL A 33 -4.34 -1.41 -18.45
C VAL A 33 -2.94 -0.82 -18.49
N ASP A 34 -1.90 -1.55 -18.14
CA ASP A 34 -0.54 -1.02 -18.02
C ASP A 34 0.16 -0.86 -19.38
N VAL A 35 -0.10 -1.75 -20.34
CA VAL A 35 0.43 -1.67 -21.71
C VAL A 35 -0.24 -0.57 -22.54
N ALA A 36 -1.31 0.05 -22.04
CA ALA A 36 -2.16 0.93 -22.85
C ALA A 36 -1.43 2.11 -23.48
N GLU A 37 -0.46 2.70 -22.78
CA GLU A 37 0.30 3.84 -23.31
C GLU A 37 1.10 3.46 -24.56
N ALA A 38 1.64 2.24 -24.62
CA ALA A 38 2.33 1.72 -25.80
C ALA A 38 1.37 1.12 -26.84
N MET A 39 0.28 0.49 -26.41
CA MET A 39 -0.61 -0.24 -27.33
C MET A 39 -1.60 0.68 -28.07
N VAL A 40 -2.18 1.66 -27.39
CA VAL A 40 -3.26 2.50 -27.93
C VAL A 40 -2.86 3.22 -29.23
N PRO A 41 -1.66 3.85 -29.37
CA PRO A 41 -1.25 4.49 -30.62
C PRO A 41 -1.35 3.60 -31.86
N HIS A 42 -1.16 2.28 -31.70
CA HIS A 42 -1.16 1.32 -32.79
C HIS A 42 -2.53 0.73 -33.14
N ILE A 43 -3.54 0.93 -32.28
CA ILE A 43 -4.91 0.46 -32.48
C ILE A 43 -5.93 1.60 -32.63
N ALA A 44 -5.56 2.81 -32.21
CA ALA A 44 -6.46 3.93 -32.17
C ALA A 44 -7.00 4.31 -33.56
N GLY A 45 -8.28 4.64 -33.62
CA GLY A 45 -9.03 4.93 -34.84
C GLY A 45 -9.28 3.71 -35.73
N ARG A 46 -8.86 2.49 -35.35
CA ARG A 46 -9.01 1.28 -36.17
C ARG A 46 -10.22 0.45 -35.74
N ALA A 47 -10.81 -0.28 -36.68
CA ALA A 47 -11.89 -1.22 -36.38
C ALA A 47 -11.36 -2.43 -35.59
N VAL A 48 -11.63 -2.48 -34.28
CA VAL A 48 -11.11 -3.55 -33.42
C VAL A 48 -11.97 -4.81 -33.54
N THR A 49 -11.34 -5.91 -33.90
CA THR A 49 -11.91 -7.25 -33.84
C THR A 49 -11.34 -7.99 -32.64
N ARG A 50 -12.22 -8.62 -31.85
CA ARG A 50 -11.87 -9.25 -30.58
C ARG A 50 -11.88 -10.76 -30.72
N LYS A 51 -10.82 -11.46 -30.32
CA LYS A 51 -10.86 -12.90 -30.09
C LYS A 51 -10.89 -13.18 -28.59
N ARG A 52 -11.94 -13.86 -28.14
CA ARG A 52 -12.30 -14.00 -26.73
C ARG A 52 -12.19 -15.43 -26.26
N TRP A 53 -11.71 -15.60 -25.03
CA TRP A 53 -11.68 -16.88 -24.30
C TRP A 53 -12.31 -16.71 -22.92
N PRO A 54 -13.65 -16.60 -22.83
CA PRO A 54 -14.34 -16.35 -21.57
C PRO A 54 -14.06 -17.37 -20.46
N ASN A 55 -13.63 -18.58 -20.84
CA ASN A 55 -13.33 -19.71 -19.96
C ASN A 55 -11.87 -20.19 -20.07
N GLY A 56 -10.99 -19.36 -20.64
CA GLY A 56 -9.57 -19.66 -20.82
C GLY A 56 -9.21 -20.35 -22.13
N VAL A 57 -7.92 -20.38 -22.44
CA VAL A 57 -7.35 -20.80 -23.73
C VAL A 57 -7.50 -22.29 -24.06
N GLY A 58 -7.85 -23.12 -23.07
CA GLY A 58 -8.16 -24.55 -23.27
C GLY A 58 -9.60 -24.80 -23.74
N GLU A 59 -10.44 -23.77 -23.76
CA GLU A 59 -11.87 -23.84 -24.11
C GLU A 59 -12.16 -23.07 -25.41
N LEU A 60 -13.40 -23.16 -25.90
CA LEU A 60 -13.84 -22.53 -27.14
C LEU A 60 -13.59 -21.01 -27.17
N GLU A 61 -12.99 -20.55 -28.27
CA GLU A 61 -12.85 -19.14 -28.57
C GLU A 61 -14.10 -18.53 -29.25
N PHE A 62 -14.18 -17.20 -29.23
CA PHE A 62 -15.16 -16.44 -30.01
C PHE A 62 -14.45 -15.34 -30.78
N PHE A 63 -14.63 -15.31 -32.11
CA PHE A 63 -14.14 -14.23 -32.96
C PHE A 63 -15.28 -13.22 -33.20
N GLU A 64 -15.18 -12.05 -32.58
CA GLU A 64 -16.29 -11.11 -32.44
C GLU A 64 -15.97 -9.76 -33.11
N LYS A 65 -16.47 -9.60 -34.33
CA LYS A 65 -16.43 -8.34 -35.08
C LYS A 65 -17.53 -7.39 -34.63
N GLN A 66 -18.75 -7.91 -34.54
CA GLN A 66 -19.94 -7.14 -34.19
C GLN A 66 -19.92 -6.76 -32.71
N LEU A 67 -20.09 -5.48 -32.43
CA LEU A 67 -20.29 -4.97 -31.09
C LEU A 67 -21.66 -5.43 -30.56
N ALA A 68 -21.68 -6.00 -29.36
CA ALA A 68 -22.91 -6.42 -28.69
C ALA A 68 -23.79 -5.20 -28.35
N SER A 69 -25.12 -5.38 -28.35
CA SER A 69 -26.07 -4.32 -27.98
C SER A 69 -25.92 -3.85 -26.54
N SER A 70 -25.32 -4.67 -25.67
CA SER A 70 -25.00 -4.35 -24.27
C SER A 70 -23.66 -3.62 -24.10
N ALA A 71 -22.94 -3.32 -25.18
CA ALA A 71 -21.69 -2.59 -25.10
C ALA A 71 -21.93 -1.15 -24.58
N PRO A 72 -21.08 -0.64 -23.69
CA PRO A 72 -21.26 0.70 -23.13
C PRO A 72 -21.36 1.80 -24.18
N ASP A 73 -22.25 2.77 -23.96
CA ASP A 73 -22.49 3.88 -24.89
C ASP A 73 -21.30 4.83 -25.04
N TRP A 74 -20.42 4.87 -24.03
CA TRP A 74 -19.19 5.67 -24.08
C TRP A 74 -18.10 5.09 -24.98
N LEU A 75 -18.22 3.83 -25.42
CA LEU A 75 -17.29 3.25 -26.38
C LEU A 75 -17.57 3.81 -27.78
N GLN A 76 -16.56 4.45 -28.35
CA GLN A 76 -16.57 4.87 -29.73
C GLN A 76 -16.76 3.65 -30.65
N ARG A 77 -17.50 3.86 -31.73
CA ARG A 77 -17.90 2.80 -32.64
C ARG A 77 -17.92 3.29 -34.08
N GLY A 78 -17.49 2.43 -34.99
CA GLY A 78 -17.53 2.66 -36.43
C GLY A 78 -18.37 1.59 -37.11
N THR A 79 -19.19 1.97 -38.08
CA THR A 79 -20.08 1.03 -38.78
C THR A 79 -19.64 0.85 -40.22
N ILE A 80 -19.51 -0.41 -40.65
CA ILE A 80 -19.15 -0.76 -42.02
C ILE A 80 -20.28 -1.58 -42.62
N VAL A 81 -20.77 -1.14 -43.78
CA VAL A 81 -21.76 -1.88 -44.57
C VAL A 81 -21.01 -2.85 -45.48
N HIS A 82 -21.10 -4.14 -45.18
CA HIS A 82 -20.56 -5.21 -46.02
C HIS A 82 -21.65 -5.75 -46.95
N LYS A 83 -21.24 -6.46 -48.01
CA LYS A 83 -22.19 -7.16 -48.90
C LYS A 83 -23.10 -8.16 -48.15
N SER A 84 -22.59 -8.74 -47.06
CA SER A 84 -23.29 -9.72 -46.23
C SER A 84 -24.10 -9.11 -45.08
N GLY A 85 -24.07 -7.79 -44.90
CA GLY A 85 -24.75 -7.09 -43.81
C GLY A 85 -23.92 -5.97 -43.19
N THR A 86 -24.51 -5.26 -42.24
CA THR A 86 -23.85 -4.16 -41.53
C THR A 86 -23.13 -4.68 -40.29
N THR A 87 -21.89 -4.24 -40.06
CA THR A 87 -21.12 -4.59 -38.86
C THR A 87 -20.65 -3.32 -38.16
N THR A 88 -20.95 -3.22 -36.86
CA THR A 88 -20.49 -2.15 -35.99
C THR A 88 -19.32 -2.65 -35.16
N TYR A 89 -18.17 -1.98 -35.27
CA TYR A 89 -16.94 -2.30 -34.58
C TYR A 89 -16.71 -1.33 -33.41
N PRO A 90 -16.16 -1.79 -32.28
CA PRO A 90 -15.58 -0.88 -31.30
C PRO A 90 -14.33 -0.21 -31.88
N ILE A 91 -14.12 1.04 -31.49
CA ILE A 91 -12.89 1.80 -31.70
C ILE A 91 -12.28 2.02 -30.31
N ILE A 92 -11.04 1.59 -30.12
CA ILE A 92 -10.37 1.55 -28.82
C ILE A 92 -9.22 2.56 -28.81
N ASP A 93 -9.52 3.76 -28.33
CA ASP A 93 -8.62 4.91 -28.38
C ASP A 93 -8.17 5.34 -26.97
N THR A 94 -8.51 4.56 -25.95
CA THR A 94 -8.32 4.89 -24.53
C THR A 94 -7.89 3.68 -23.71
N ARG A 95 -7.23 3.95 -22.58
CA ARG A 95 -6.88 2.94 -21.57
C ARG A 95 -8.11 2.25 -21.00
N GLU A 96 -9.21 2.98 -20.77
CA GLU A 96 -10.51 2.41 -20.39
C GLU A 96 -11.08 1.47 -21.45
N GLY A 97 -10.87 1.76 -22.74
CA GLY A 97 -11.24 0.87 -23.82
C GLY A 97 -10.50 -0.47 -23.75
N LEU A 98 -9.20 -0.46 -23.47
CA LEU A 98 -8.42 -1.70 -23.27
C LEU A 98 -8.81 -2.44 -21.98
N ALA A 99 -9.10 -1.73 -20.90
CA ALA A 99 -9.68 -2.33 -19.70
C ALA A 99 -10.99 -3.08 -20.02
N TRP A 100 -11.84 -2.51 -20.88
CA TRP A 100 -13.06 -3.18 -21.35
C TRP A 100 -12.77 -4.43 -22.19
N ILE A 101 -11.78 -4.39 -23.09
CA ILE A 101 -11.30 -5.56 -23.84
C ILE A 101 -10.93 -6.70 -22.88
N ALA A 102 -10.10 -6.41 -21.89
CA ALA A 102 -9.66 -7.41 -20.91
C ALA A 102 -10.81 -7.95 -20.05
N GLN A 103 -11.72 -7.07 -19.61
CA GLN A 103 -12.91 -7.46 -18.86
C GLN A 103 -13.83 -8.40 -19.66
N GLN A 104 -13.83 -8.33 -20.99
CA GLN A 104 -14.55 -9.27 -21.86
C GLN A 104 -13.83 -10.61 -22.07
N ALA A 105 -12.65 -10.79 -21.48
CA ALA A 105 -11.71 -11.86 -21.77
C ALA A 105 -11.34 -11.94 -23.26
N ALA A 106 -11.26 -10.79 -23.94
CA ALA A 106 -10.67 -10.69 -25.26
C ALA A 106 -9.14 -10.72 -25.10
N LEU A 107 -8.55 -11.88 -25.34
CA LEU A 107 -7.10 -12.05 -25.26
C LEU A 107 -6.43 -11.49 -26.52
N GLU A 108 -7.06 -11.60 -27.69
CA GLU A 108 -6.46 -11.04 -28.91
C GLU A 108 -7.24 -9.85 -29.45
N VAL A 109 -6.52 -8.77 -29.74
CA VAL A 109 -6.98 -7.55 -30.40
C VAL A 109 -6.43 -7.55 -31.81
N HIS A 110 -7.33 -7.54 -32.80
CA HIS A 110 -6.97 -7.53 -34.21
C HIS A 110 -7.48 -6.25 -34.87
N VAL A 111 -6.64 -5.60 -35.69
CA VAL A 111 -6.96 -4.33 -36.35
C VAL A 111 -6.60 -4.36 -37.84
N PRO A 112 -7.31 -3.62 -38.70
CA PRO A 112 -6.91 -3.39 -40.09
C PRO A 112 -5.72 -2.41 -40.18
N GLN A 113 -5.10 -2.34 -41.36
CA GLN A 113 -4.00 -1.40 -41.62
C GLN A 113 -4.45 0.03 -41.96
N TRP A 114 -5.76 0.26 -42.10
CA TRP A 114 -6.39 1.58 -42.25
C TRP A 114 -7.02 2.06 -40.93
N ARG A 115 -7.32 3.37 -40.83
CA ARG A 115 -8.09 4.00 -39.75
C ARG A 115 -9.42 4.54 -40.28
N PHE A 116 -10.44 4.63 -39.43
CA PHE A 116 -11.68 5.32 -39.77
C PHE A 116 -11.39 6.81 -40.03
N VAL A 117 -12.09 7.38 -41.00
CA VAL A 117 -12.06 8.81 -41.33
C VAL A 117 -13.48 9.36 -41.37
N GLY A 118 -13.64 10.63 -41.00
CA GLY A 118 -14.94 11.31 -40.90
C GLY A 118 -15.13 12.02 -39.56
N SER A 119 -16.26 12.69 -39.39
CA SER A 119 -16.62 13.44 -38.17
C SER A 119 -18.10 13.28 -37.85
N GLY A 120 -18.49 13.40 -36.57
CA GLY A 120 -19.91 13.50 -36.19
C GLY A 120 -20.73 12.21 -36.30
N GLY A 121 -20.09 11.04 -36.18
CA GLY A 121 -20.77 9.73 -36.19
C GLY A 121 -20.78 9.03 -37.56
N ASP A 122 -20.51 9.76 -38.64
CA ASP A 122 -20.38 9.21 -40.00
C ASP A 122 -18.92 8.83 -40.28
N LEU A 123 -18.49 7.70 -39.70
CA LEU A 123 -17.14 7.15 -39.90
C LEU A 123 -17.12 6.15 -41.06
N THR A 124 -16.13 6.28 -41.95
CA THR A 124 -15.91 5.37 -43.08
C THR A 124 -14.48 4.84 -43.09
N PRO A 125 -14.21 3.64 -43.64
CA PRO A 125 -12.85 3.13 -43.78
C PRO A 125 -11.98 4.06 -44.63
N GLY A 126 -10.87 4.55 -44.07
CA GLY A 126 -9.90 5.39 -44.75
C GLY A 126 -8.83 4.62 -45.54
N PRO A 127 -7.79 5.33 -46.02
CA PRO A 127 -6.60 4.70 -46.60
C PRO A 127 -5.79 3.92 -45.54
N ALA A 128 -4.97 2.98 -46.00
CA ALA A 128 -3.99 2.28 -45.19
C ALA A 128 -2.87 3.24 -44.80
N THR A 129 -2.58 3.31 -43.50
CA THR A 129 -1.52 4.16 -42.93
C THR A 129 -0.23 3.40 -42.67
N ARG A 130 -0.27 2.07 -42.79
CA ARG A 130 0.89 1.18 -42.67
C ARG A 130 0.74 -0.06 -43.53
N ILE A 131 1.84 -0.78 -43.74
CA ILE A 131 1.89 -2.10 -44.39
C ILE A 131 2.40 -3.10 -43.34
N VAL A 132 1.89 -4.32 -43.38
CA VAL A 132 2.41 -5.45 -42.60
C VAL A 132 2.91 -6.56 -43.52
N PHE A 133 4.12 -7.04 -43.26
CA PHE A 133 4.63 -8.28 -43.82
C PHE A 133 4.55 -9.35 -42.74
N ASP A 134 3.65 -10.32 -42.94
CA ASP A 134 3.43 -11.43 -42.03
C ASP A 134 4.22 -12.64 -42.49
N LEU A 135 5.23 -13.01 -41.71
CA LEU A 135 6.16 -14.09 -41.99
C LEU A 135 5.69 -15.33 -41.21
N ASP A 136 5.04 -16.23 -41.92
CA ASP A 136 4.53 -17.49 -41.38
C ASP A 136 5.51 -18.63 -41.68
N PRO A 137 6.05 -19.33 -40.68
CA PRO A 137 6.89 -20.50 -40.94
C PRO A 137 6.06 -21.66 -41.48
N GLY A 138 6.45 -22.19 -42.64
CA GLY A 138 5.99 -23.48 -43.12
C GLY A 138 6.51 -24.64 -42.28
N GLU A 139 6.05 -25.85 -42.56
CA GLU A 139 6.54 -27.05 -41.88
C GLU A 139 8.05 -27.23 -42.11
N GLY A 140 8.80 -27.52 -41.03
CA GLY A 140 10.26 -27.69 -41.08
C GLY A 140 11.08 -26.40 -41.11
N VAL A 141 10.45 -25.22 -41.08
CA VAL A 141 11.15 -23.93 -41.01
C VAL A 141 11.57 -23.61 -39.58
N THR A 142 12.85 -23.28 -39.40
CA THR A 142 13.40 -22.83 -38.12
C THR A 142 13.16 -21.33 -37.88
N PHE A 143 13.19 -20.91 -36.62
CA PHE A 143 13.09 -19.49 -36.26
C PHE A 143 14.24 -18.66 -36.85
N ARG A 144 15.45 -19.24 -36.97
CA ARG A 144 16.60 -18.59 -37.62
C ARG A 144 16.34 -18.27 -39.09
N GLN A 145 15.80 -19.23 -39.85
CA GLN A 145 15.40 -18.99 -41.25
C GLN A 145 14.33 -17.90 -41.35
N LEU A 146 13.41 -17.84 -40.39
CA LEU A 146 12.40 -16.78 -40.32
C LEU A 146 13.05 -15.39 -40.14
N CYS A 147 14.08 -15.28 -39.29
CA CYS A 147 14.83 -14.05 -39.07
C CYS A 147 15.67 -13.66 -40.29
N GLU A 148 16.29 -14.61 -40.98
CA GLU A 148 17.00 -14.37 -42.25
C GLU A 148 16.06 -13.75 -43.30
N VAL A 149 14.87 -14.31 -43.47
CA VAL A 149 13.85 -13.74 -44.36
C VAL A 149 13.39 -12.36 -43.88
N ALA A 150 13.31 -12.13 -42.57
CA ALA A 150 12.95 -10.82 -42.01
C ALA A 150 13.99 -9.73 -42.34
N HIS A 151 15.29 -10.06 -42.30
CA HIS A 151 16.36 -9.14 -42.70
C HIS A 151 16.29 -8.80 -44.19
N GLU A 152 16.01 -9.78 -45.04
CA GLU A 152 15.88 -9.52 -46.48
C GLU A 152 14.68 -8.62 -46.79
N VAL A 153 13.57 -8.78 -46.06
CA VAL A 153 12.45 -7.82 -46.13
C VAL A 153 12.90 -6.44 -45.63
N ARG A 154 13.60 -6.34 -44.50
CA ARG A 154 14.12 -5.06 -43.98
C ARG A 154 14.98 -4.36 -45.00
N ASP A 155 15.92 -5.07 -45.62
CA ASP A 155 16.90 -4.48 -46.51
C ASP A 155 16.23 -4.02 -47.82
N LEU A 156 15.24 -4.77 -48.33
CA LEU A 156 14.39 -4.33 -49.44
C LEU A 156 13.60 -3.05 -49.11
N ILE A 157 13.00 -2.98 -47.92
CA ILE A 157 12.20 -1.82 -47.47
C ILE A 157 13.09 -0.61 -47.21
N THR A 158 14.26 -0.81 -46.62
CA THR A 158 15.27 0.24 -46.40
C THR A 158 15.81 0.77 -47.73
N GLY A 159 16.04 -0.11 -48.70
CA GLY A 159 16.50 0.27 -50.04
C GLY A 159 15.53 1.17 -50.82
N ILE A 160 14.25 1.20 -50.44
CA ILE A 160 13.24 2.12 -51.00
C ILE A 160 12.93 3.32 -50.09
N GLY A 161 13.76 3.54 -49.06
CA GLY A 161 13.66 4.71 -48.17
C GLY A 161 12.60 4.61 -47.08
N LEU A 162 12.12 3.40 -46.77
CA LEU A 162 11.14 3.14 -45.72
C LEU A 162 11.79 2.40 -44.54
N THR A 163 11.19 2.52 -43.36
CA THR A 163 11.66 1.84 -42.14
C THR A 163 10.75 0.65 -41.83
N ALA A 164 11.33 -0.49 -41.48
CA ALA A 164 10.59 -1.67 -41.02
C ALA A 164 10.79 -1.89 -39.51
N TYR A 165 9.70 -2.13 -38.80
CA TYR A 165 9.67 -2.39 -37.37
C TYR A 165 9.28 -3.85 -37.09
N PRO A 166 10.16 -4.66 -36.47
CA PRO A 166 9.92 -6.08 -36.28
C PRO A 166 9.20 -6.38 -34.96
N LEU A 167 8.28 -7.35 -35.02
CA LEU A 167 7.61 -7.91 -33.86
C LEU A 167 7.69 -9.43 -33.95
N THR A 168 7.88 -10.09 -32.81
CA THR A 168 7.48 -11.50 -32.74
C THR A 168 5.96 -11.59 -32.69
N SER A 169 5.35 -12.52 -33.42
CA SER A 169 3.88 -12.61 -33.48
C SER A 169 3.22 -13.03 -32.17
N GLY A 170 4.01 -13.51 -31.19
CA GLY A 170 3.54 -14.21 -29.99
C GLY A 170 2.97 -15.59 -30.29
N SER A 171 3.23 -16.16 -31.47
CA SER A 171 2.73 -17.49 -31.82
C SER A 171 3.75 -18.35 -32.55
N LYS A 172 3.98 -18.12 -33.83
CA LYS A 172 4.89 -18.94 -34.66
C LYS A 172 5.75 -18.06 -35.56
N GLY A 173 5.16 -16.99 -36.09
CA GLY A 173 5.76 -16.10 -37.08
C GLY A 173 6.35 -14.80 -36.52
N LEU A 174 6.76 -13.93 -37.43
CA LEU A 174 7.16 -12.55 -37.21
C LEU A 174 6.25 -11.61 -38.01
N HIS A 175 6.03 -10.40 -37.50
CA HIS A 175 5.40 -9.32 -38.27
C HIS A 175 6.40 -8.19 -38.47
N LEU A 176 6.48 -7.67 -39.68
CA LEU A 176 7.24 -6.45 -39.97
C LEU A 176 6.26 -5.36 -40.38
N TYR A 177 6.17 -4.30 -39.60
CA TYR A 177 5.32 -3.15 -39.91
C TYR A 177 6.13 -2.04 -40.56
N VAL A 178 5.52 -1.38 -41.55
CA VAL A 178 6.13 -0.29 -42.30
C VAL A 178 5.15 0.89 -42.32
N PRO A 179 5.49 2.05 -41.72
CA PRO A 179 4.64 3.23 -41.76
C PRO A 179 4.56 3.80 -43.18
N LEU A 180 3.43 4.42 -43.51
CA LEU A 180 3.25 5.16 -44.74
C LEU A 180 3.01 6.64 -44.41
N GLN A 181 4.01 7.49 -44.68
CA GLN A 181 3.91 8.94 -44.51
C GLN A 181 2.76 9.52 -45.34
N GLU A 182 2.59 9.00 -46.56
CA GLU A 182 1.43 9.29 -47.41
C GLU A 182 0.53 8.04 -47.46
N PRO A 183 -0.62 8.04 -46.75
CA PRO A 183 -1.52 6.90 -46.74
C PRO A 183 -2.02 6.53 -48.14
N ILE A 184 -2.06 5.24 -48.44
CA ILE A 184 -2.49 4.72 -49.75
C ILE A 184 -3.76 3.89 -49.63
N SER A 185 -4.47 3.66 -50.72
CA SER A 185 -5.62 2.74 -50.68
C SER A 185 -5.22 1.35 -50.17
N SER A 186 -6.10 0.66 -49.43
CA SER A 186 -5.84 -0.71 -48.96
C SER A 186 -5.54 -1.68 -50.10
N GLN A 187 -6.12 -1.45 -51.28
CA GLN A 187 -5.82 -2.20 -52.49
C GLN A 187 -4.38 -1.94 -52.97
N GLY A 188 -3.93 -0.68 -52.94
CA GLY A 188 -2.56 -0.30 -53.25
C GLY A 188 -1.54 -0.94 -52.29
N ALA A 189 -1.82 -0.90 -50.99
CA ALA A 189 -0.99 -1.55 -49.97
C ALA A 189 -0.86 -3.07 -50.20
N SER A 190 -1.98 -3.74 -50.49
CA SER A 190 -2.00 -5.17 -50.83
C SER A 190 -1.17 -5.49 -52.09
N VAL A 191 -1.25 -4.64 -53.13
CA VAL A 191 -0.48 -4.82 -54.36
C VAL A 191 1.02 -4.64 -54.10
N LEU A 192 1.41 -3.62 -53.35
CA LEU A 192 2.80 -3.37 -52.98
C LEU A 192 3.38 -4.53 -52.17
N ALA A 193 2.69 -4.94 -51.10
CA ALA A 193 3.11 -6.07 -50.28
C ALA A 193 3.26 -7.37 -51.09
N LYS A 194 2.32 -7.62 -52.03
CA LYS A 194 2.39 -8.78 -52.93
C LYS A 194 3.61 -8.72 -53.85
N ARG A 195 3.92 -7.55 -54.42
CA ARG A 195 5.09 -7.39 -55.30
C ARG A 195 6.40 -7.65 -54.56
N VAL A 196 6.53 -7.11 -53.34
CA VAL A 196 7.69 -7.38 -52.48
C VAL A 196 7.79 -8.88 -52.17
N ALA A 197 6.68 -9.51 -51.80
CA ALA A 197 6.65 -10.95 -51.53
C ALA A 197 7.08 -11.80 -52.75
N GLN A 198 6.60 -11.46 -53.94
CA GLN A 198 6.97 -12.15 -55.18
C GLN A 198 8.43 -11.91 -55.58
N GLN A 199 8.95 -10.70 -55.35
CA GLN A 199 10.36 -10.38 -55.60
C GLN A 199 11.26 -11.17 -54.65
N LEU A 200 10.87 -11.28 -53.38
CA LEU A 200 11.62 -12.06 -52.39
C LEU A 200 11.55 -13.57 -52.66
N GLU A 201 10.37 -14.09 -53.07
CA GLU A 201 10.24 -15.48 -53.55
C GLU A 201 11.13 -15.75 -54.77
N ALA A 202 11.29 -14.78 -55.69
CA ALA A 202 12.19 -14.92 -56.83
C ALA A 202 13.68 -14.87 -56.45
N ALA A 203 14.05 -14.04 -55.46
CA ALA A 203 15.42 -13.93 -54.96
C ALA A 203 15.83 -15.14 -54.09
N MET A 204 14.89 -15.67 -53.30
CA MET A 204 15.11 -16.74 -52.33
C MET A 204 14.12 -17.90 -52.51
N PRO A 205 14.03 -18.54 -53.69
CA PRO A 205 12.95 -19.48 -54.02
C PRO A 205 12.96 -20.77 -53.20
N LYS A 206 14.07 -21.07 -52.52
CA LYS A 206 14.21 -22.20 -51.60
C LYS A 206 13.77 -21.88 -50.17
N GLN A 207 13.68 -20.61 -49.79
CA GLN A 207 13.39 -20.18 -48.43
C GLN A 207 12.06 -19.44 -48.31
N VAL A 208 11.56 -18.81 -49.37
CA VAL A 208 10.37 -17.96 -49.33
C VAL A 208 9.32 -18.45 -50.33
N THR A 209 8.05 -18.31 -49.96
CA THR A 209 6.94 -18.38 -50.90
C THR A 209 5.91 -17.28 -50.65
N ALA A 210 5.41 -16.66 -51.72
CA ALA A 210 4.28 -15.73 -51.69
C ALA A 210 2.96 -16.42 -52.11
N THR A 211 3.01 -17.72 -52.41
CA THR A 211 1.87 -18.50 -52.90
C THR A 211 1.03 -19.03 -51.73
N MET A 212 -0.27 -18.78 -51.79
CA MET A 212 -1.21 -19.17 -50.72
C MET A 212 -1.31 -20.67 -50.48
N THR A 213 -1.03 -21.49 -51.49
CA THR A 213 -1.16 -22.94 -51.46
C THR A 213 -0.30 -23.56 -50.34
N LYS A 214 -0.94 -24.16 -49.33
CA LYS A 214 -0.25 -24.73 -48.16
C LYS A 214 0.80 -25.78 -48.51
N SER A 215 0.56 -26.60 -49.54
CA SER A 215 1.49 -27.65 -49.98
C SER A 215 2.81 -27.12 -50.54
N LEU A 216 2.91 -25.81 -50.84
CA LEU A 216 4.14 -25.19 -51.33
C LEU A 216 4.98 -24.54 -50.21
N ARG A 217 4.53 -24.65 -48.95
CA ARG A 217 5.17 -24.00 -47.79
C ARG A 217 6.18 -24.89 -47.08
N GLU A 218 6.25 -26.18 -47.39
CA GLU A 218 7.21 -27.08 -46.75
C GLU A 218 8.65 -26.56 -46.94
N GLY A 219 9.37 -26.39 -45.83
CA GLY A 219 10.72 -25.82 -45.80
C GLY A 219 10.83 -24.33 -46.15
N LYS A 220 9.72 -23.60 -46.29
CA LYS A 220 9.70 -22.19 -46.71
C LYS A 220 8.89 -21.29 -45.78
N VAL A 221 9.36 -20.07 -45.59
CA VAL A 221 8.61 -18.97 -44.99
C VAL A 221 7.56 -18.49 -45.98
N PHE A 222 6.30 -18.54 -45.56
CA PHE A 222 5.20 -17.94 -46.31
C PHE A 222 5.09 -16.46 -45.95
N LEU A 223 5.27 -15.58 -46.93
CA LEU A 223 5.07 -14.14 -46.76
C LEU A 223 3.61 -13.79 -47.08
N ASP A 224 2.76 -13.68 -46.06
CA ASP A 224 1.33 -13.41 -46.21
C ASP A 224 1.06 -11.93 -46.52
N TRP A 225 1.26 -11.57 -47.78
CA TRP A 225 0.93 -10.24 -48.30
C TRP A 225 -0.56 -9.89 -48.19
N SER A 226 -1.45 -10.88 -48.03
CA SER A 226 -2.90 -10.66 -48.01
C SER A 226 -3.41 -10.04 -46.72
N GLN A 227 -2.60 -10.00 -45.66
CA GLN A 227 -2.90 -9.30 -44.41
C GLN A 227 -3.17 -7.80 -44.62
N ASN A 228 -2.67 -7.23 -45.72
CA ASN A 228 -2.91 -5.83 -46.10
C ASN A 228 -4.25 -5.58 -46.81
N ASN A 229 -5.08 -6.61 -46.99
CA ASN A 229 -6.41 -6.44 -47.56
C ASN A 229 -7.31 -5.67 -46.59
N GLY A 230 -8.01 -4.65 -47.07
CA GLY A 230 -8.85 -3.79 -46.22
C GLY A 230 -9.99 -4.51 -45.47
N ASN A 231 -10.35 -5.73 -45.87
CA ASN A 231 -11.35 -6.56 -45.17
C ASN A 231 -10.75 -7.53 -44.14
N LYS A 232 -9.42 -7.60 -44.03
CA LYS A 232 -8.71 -8.42 -43.05
C LYS A 232 -8.25 -7.58 -41.87
N THR A 233 -8.04 -8.27 -40.75
CA THR A 233 -7.46 -7.73 -39.53
C THR A 233 -6.27 -8.59 -39.15
N THR A 234 -5.21 -7.96 -38.68
CA THR A 234 -3.99 -8.62 -38.19
C THR A 234 -3.91 -8.38 -36.69
N ILE A 235 -3.21 -9.25 -35.95
CA ILE A 235 -2.97 -9.02 -34.52
C ILE A 235 -2.35 -7.63 -34.32
N ALA A 236 -2.83 -6.88 -33.34
CA ALA A 236 -2.25 -5.59 -33.01
C ALA A 236 -0.89 -5.78 -32.30
N PRO A 237 0.06 -4.86 -32.49
CA PRO A 237 1.20 -4.72 -31.59
C PRO A 237 0.76 -4.73 -30.12
N TYR A 238 1.54 -5.37 -29.25
CA TYR A 238 1.29 -5.52 -27.82
C TYR A 238 0.03 -6.33 -27.42
N SER A 239 -0.73 -6.86 -28.37
CA SER A 239 -1.84 -7.77 -28.04
C SER A 239 -1.33 -9.10 -27.49
N LEU A 240 -2.02 -9.64 -26.47
CA LEU A 240 -1.82 -11.03 -26.05
C LEU A 240 -2.23 -12.00 -27.15
N ARG A 241 -1.78 -13.24 -27.02
CA ARG A 241 -2.12 -14.38 -27.87
C ARG A 241 -2.86 -15.45 -27.08
N GLY A 242 -3.94 -15.97 -27.66
CA GLY A 242 -4.71 -17.06 -27.07
C GLY A 242 -4.02 -18.41 -27.31
N ARG A 243 -2.85 -18.59 -26.72
CA ARG A 243 -2.00 -19.79 -26.78
C ARG A 243 -1.88 -20.41 -25.39
N GLU A 244 -1.14 -21.51 -25.29
CA GLU A 244 -0.90 -22.20 -24.01
C GLU A 244 -0.28 -21.26 -22.96
N HIS A 245 0.64 -20.40 -23.37
CA HIS A 245 1.28 -19.38 -22.55
C HIS A 245 0.83 -17.97 -22.97
N PRO A 246 0.79 -17.00 -22.04
CA PRO A 246 0.30 -15.64 -22.27
C PRO A 246 1.36 -14.78 -22.98
N THR A 247 1.66 -15.19 -24.20
CA THR A 247 2.63 -14.56 -25.09
C THR A 247 2.01 -13.36 -25.81
N VAL A 248 2.87 -12.44 -26.26
CA VAL A 248 2.46 -11.15 -26.83
C VAL A 248 2.99 -11.00 -28.25
N ALA A 249 2.25 -10.29 -29.10
CA ALA A 249 2.77 -9.72 -30.34
C ALA A 249 3.78 -8.60 -30.01
N ALA A 250 4.98 -8.99 -29.58
CA ALA A 250 5.93 -8.14 -28.89
C ALA A 250 6.94 -7.47 -29.85
N PRO A 251 7.06 -6.13 -29.83
CA PRO A 251 8.10 -5.39 -30.56
C PRO A 251 9.51 -5.78 -30.16
N ARG A 252 10.41 -5.77 -31.15
CA ARG A 252 11.81 -6.15 -31.05
C ARG A 252 12.71 -5.10 -31.69
N THR A 253 13.94 -5.00 -31.23
CA THR A 253 15.01 -4.34 -31.97
C THR A 253 15.52 -5.27 -33.07
N TRP A 254 16.19 -4.72 -34.08
CA TRP A 254 16.83 -5.55 -35.11
C TRP A 254 18.01 -6.36 -34.57
N GLU A 255 18.68 -5.90 -33.52
CA GLU A 255 19.73 -6.66 -32.82
C GLU A 255 19.16 -7.93 -32.18
N GLU A 256 17.97 -7.86 -31.59
CA GLU A 256 17.27 -9.05 -31.06
C GLU A 256 16.83 -10.01 -32.17
N ILE A 257 16.52 -9.52 -33.37
CA ILE A 257 16.23 -10.39 -34.53
C ILE A 257 17.47 -11.19 -34.95
N GLU A 258 18.67 -10.69 -34.64
CA GLU A 258 19.92 -11.38 -34.93
C GLU A 258 20.28 -12.43 -33.87
N ASP A 259 19.68 -12.36 -32.68
CA ASP A 259 19.93 -13.26 -31.57
C ASP A 259 19.51 -14.71 -31.88
N PRO A 260 20.42 -15.70 -31.79
CA PRO A 260 20.09 -17.11 -31.99
C PRO A 260 19.07 -17.66 -30.98
N ASP A 261 18.95 -17.05 -29.80
CA ASP A 261 18.05 -17.47 -28.72
C ASP A 261 16.71 -16.71 -28.73
N LEU A 262 16.43 -15.98 -29.82
CA LEU A 262 15.18 -15.24 -29.97
C LEU A 262 13.96 -16.16 -29.81
N ARG A 263 13.08 -15.76 -28.89
CA ARG A 263 11.79 -16.41 -28.62
C ARG A 263 10.65 -15.42 -28.50
N HIS A 264 9.43 -15.93 -28.43
CA HIS A 264 8.27 -15.13 -28.05
C HIS A 264 8.35 -14.71 -26.57
N LEU A 265 7.90 -13.50 -26.28
CA LEU A 265 7.81 -12.98 -24.91
C LEU A 265 6.44 -13.21 -24.31
N ARG A 266 6.44 -13.40 -23.00
CA ARG A 266 5.26 -13.28 -22.15
C ARG A 266 4.93 -11.81 -21.86
N PHE A 267 3.72 -11.59 -21.37
CA PHE A 267 3.23 -10.26 -21.04
C PHE A 267 4.01 -9.55 -19.93
N ASP A 268 4.47 -10.29 -18.93
CA ASP A 268 5.32 -9.77 -17.85
C ASP A 268 6.65 -9.23 -18.38
N GLU A 269 7.32 -9.99 -19.24
CA GLU A 269 8.58 -9.58 -19.90
C GLU A 269 8.39 -8.38 -20.84
N VAL A 270 7.19 -8.22 -21.42
CA VAL A 270 6.89 -7.05 -22.27
C VAL A 270 6.74 -5.78 -21.44
N LEU A 271 6.12 -5.85 -20.26
CA LEU A 271 5.98 -4.70 -19.38
C LEU A 271 7.34 -4.22 -18.87
N GLU A 272 8.21 -5.14 -18.42
CA GLU A 272 9.58 -4.81 -18.01
C GLU A 272 10.35 -4.08 -19.12
N ARG A 273 10.17 -4.52 -20.37
CA ARG A 273 10.82 -3.89 -21.52
C ARG A 273 10.27 -2.53 -21.87
N ILE A 274 8.97 -2.29 -21.69
CA ILE A 274 8.39 -0.96 -21.90
C ILE A 274 8.95 0.00 -20.86
N GLU A 275 9.16 -0.44 -19.61
CA GLU A 275 9.80 0.38 -18.58
C GLU A 275 11.26 0.72 -18.94
N GLU A 276 11.99 -0.21 -19.54
CA GLU A 276 13.40 -0.03 -19.91
C GLU A 276 13.60 0.78 -21.20
N PHE A 277 12.88 0.44 -22.27
CA PHE A 277 13.10 0.96 -23.62
C PHE A 277 12.01 1.92 -24.12
N GLY A 278 10.89 2.04 -23.42
CA GLY A 278 9.69 2.71 -23.92
C GLY A 278 9.03 1.92 -25.06
N ASP A 279 8.26 2.61 -25.89
CA ASP A 279 7.62 2.03 -27.07
C ASP A 279 8.60 1.95 -28.25
N LEU A 280 9.06 0.73 -28.58
CA LEU A 280 9.93 0.47 -29.73
C LEU A 280 9.27 0.73 -31.09
N LEU A 281 7.95 0.98 -31.10
CA LEU A 281 7.17 1.32 -32.29
C LEU A 281 6.71 2.78 -32.30
N ALA A 282 7.26 3.66 -31.46
CA ALA A 282 6.80 5.04 -31.33
C ALA A 282 6.68 5.81 -32.67
N ASP A 283 7.53 5.48 -33.65
CA ASP A 283 7.57 6.09 -34.98
C ASP A 283 6.75 5.33 -36.06
N LEU A 284 6.04 4.25 -35.70
CA LEU A 284 5.24 3.44 -36.63
C LEU A 284 3.89 4.08 -36.97
N ASP A 285 3.24 4.70 -35.99
CA ASP A 285 1.91 5.28 -36.13
C ASP A 285 1.97 6.72 -35.65
N GLU A 286 1.28 7.62 -36.34
CA GLU A 286 1.15 9.00 -35.87
C GLU A 286 0.59 8.97 -34.44
N TYR A 287 1.29 9.68 -33.54
CA TYR A 287 0.94 9.77 -32.13
C TYR A 287 -0.51 10.21 -32.00
N VAL A 288 -1.35 9.27 -31.58
CA VAL A 288 -2.70 9.61 -31.11
C VAL A 288 -2.52 9.97 -29.65
N PRO A 289 -2.75 11.23 -29.24
CA PRO A 289 -2.76 11.57 -27.82
C PRO A 289 -3.82 10.70 -27.18
N VAL A 290 -3.37 9.69 -26.43
CA VAL A 290 -4.23 8.90 -25.56
C VAL A 290 -4.81 9.92 -24.59
N GLU A 291 -6.15 10.01 -24.54
CA GLU A 291 -6.80 10.90 -23.59
C GLU A 291 -6.30 10.54 -22.19
N ASP A 292 -5.50 11.44 -21.63
CA ASP A 292 -5.02 11.44 -20.27
C ASP A 292 -5.71 12.58 -19.50
N ARG A 293 -5.42 12.65 -18.20
CA ARG A 293 -5.97 13.69 -17.33
C ARG A 293 -5.62 15.12 -17.79
N LEU A 294 -4.53 15.32 -18.54
CA LEU A 294 -4.09 16.62 -19.05
C LEU A 294 -4.60 16.93 -20.46
N THR A 295 -5.31 16.02 -21.11
CA THR A 295 -5.70 16.19 -22.51
C THR A 295 -6.60 17.39 -22.70
N LYS A 296 -7.55 17.60 -21.78
CA LYS A 296 -8.37 18.82 -21.77
C LYS A 296 -7.52 20.08 -21.59
N TYR A 297 -6.57 20.06 -20.65
CA TYR A 297 -5.66 21.17 -20.40
C TYR A 297 -4.84 21.53 -21.65
N ARG A 298 -4.18 20.54 -22.28
CA ARG A 298 -3.37 20.75 -23.49
C ARG A 298 -4.21 21.29 -24.65
N SER A 299 -5.45 20.85 -24.81
CA SER A 299 -6.36 21.33 -25.87
C SER A 299 -6.71 22.82 -25.78
N MET A 300 -6.49 23.44 -24.62
CA MET A 300 -6.86 24.82 -24.33
C MET A 300 -5.69 25.80 -24.42
N ARG A 301 -4.45 25.31 -24.62
CA ARG A 301 -3.23 26.13 -24.66
C ARG A 301 -2.47 25.89 -25.96
N ASP A 302 -1.81 26.95 -26.42
CA ASP A 302 -0.82 26.89 -27.49
C ASP A 302 0.56 27.16 -26.87
N PRO A 303 1.45 26.16 -26.78
CA PRO A 303 2.78 26.31 -26.17
C PRO A 303 3.65 27.41 -26.80
N SER A 304 3.35 27.82 -28.04
CA SER A 304 4.06 28.91 -28.71
C SER A 304 3.59 30.30 -28.29
N ARG A 305 2.46 30.40 -27.58
CA ARG A 305 1.76 31.64 -27.25
C ARG A 305 1.59 31.90 -25.75
N THR A 306 1.75 30.88 -24.91
CA THR A 306 1.66 31.01 -23.46
C THR A 306 2.96 30.57 -22.77
N PRO A 307 3.41 31.25 -21.70
CA PRO A 307 4.51 30.77 -20.87
C PRO A 307 4.10 29.63 -19.92
N GLU A 308 2.82 29.25 -19.89
CA GLU A 308 2.33 28.14 -19.08
C GLU A 308 3.01 26.81 -19.46
N PRO A 309 3.28 25.91 -18.48
CA PRO A 309 3.88 24.62 -18.77
C PRO A 309 2.89 23.70 -19.50
N VAL A 310 3.25 23.25 -20.70
CA VAL A 310 2.45 22.33 -21.50
C VAL A 310 3.27 21.05 -21.78
N PRO A 311 3.42 20.14 -20.81
CA PRO A 311 4.21 18.94 -20.99
C PRO A 311 3.58 18.05 -22.08
N PRO A 312 4.36 17.57 -23.06
CA PRO A 312 3.83 16.75 -24.15
C PRO A 312 3.58 15.29 -23.72
N LEU A 313 4.21 14.84 -22.63
CA LEU A 313 4.15 13.47 -22.14
C LEU A 313 3.02 13.28 -21.12
N PRO A 314 2.46 12.06 -20.98
CA PRO A 314 1.48 11.74 -19.95
C PRO A 314 1.98 12.03 -18.53
N PRO A 315 1.07 12.39 -17.62
CA PRO A 315 1.41 12.63 -16.22
C PRO A 315 1.89 11.34 -15.53
N LYS A 316 3.00 11.42 -14.79
CA LYS A 316 3.47 10.34 -13.91
C LYS A 316 2.89 10.52 -12.52
N ALA A 317 2.31 9.46 -11.95
CA ALA A 317 1.76 9.49 -10.60
C ALA A 317 2.85 9.81 -9.57
N GLY A 318 2.57 10.78 -8.70
CA GLY A 318 3.40 11.14 -7.56
C GLY A 318 2.87 10.56 -6.26
N ASN A 319 3.21 11.21 -5.13
CA ASN A 319 2.82 10.76 -3.79
C ASN A 319 1.40 11.16 -3.40
N ASN A 320 0.72 11.99 -4.22
CA ASN A 320 -0.63 12.49 -3.97
C ASN A 320 -0.74 13.27 -2.64
N ASP A 321 0.29 14.06 -2.33
CA ASP A 321 0.42 14.73 -1.03
C ASP A 321 0.87 16.20 -1.13
N ARG A 322 0.98 16.80 -2.31
CA ARG A 322 1.40 18.21 -2.49
C ARG A 322 0.24 19.10 -2.93
N PHE A 323 0.30 20.37 -2.54
CA PHE A 323 -0.64 21.37 -3.05
C PHE A 323 0.04 22.70 -3.38
N VAL A 324 -0.66 23.50 -4.18
CA VAL A 324 -0.34 24.90 -4.42
C VAL A 324 -1.62 25.72 -4.42
N ILE A 325 -1.56 26.93 -3.90
CA ILE A 325 -2.56 27.96 -4.06
C ILE A 325 -1.92 29.10 -4.83
N GLN A 326 -2.45 29.42 -6.01
CA GLN A 326 -1.96 30.51 -6.83
C GLN A 326 -2.93 31.68 -6.81
N GLU A 327 -2.42 32.87 -6.52
CA GLU A 327 -3.14 34.12 -6.72
C GLU A 327 -3.14 34.47 -8.21
N HIS A 328 -4.33 34.62 -8.79
CA HIS A 328 -4.51 34.77 -10.22
C HIS A 328 -5.30 36.06 -10.56
N HIS A 329 -4.57 37.04 -11.08
CA HIS A 329 -5.07 38.34 -11.55
C HIS A 329 -5.56 38.27 -12.99
N ALA A 330 -6.57 37.42 -13.23
CA ALA A 330 -7.26 37.36 -14.52
C ALA A 330 -8.25 38.54 -14.67
N ARG A 331 -9.37 38.34 -15.40
CA ARG A 331 -10.46 39.35 -15.45
C ARG A 331 -10.97 39.77 -14.08
N ARG A 332 -10.90 38.86 -13.10
CA ARG A 332 -11.17 39.08 -11.69
C ARG A 332 -10.14 38.30 -10.89
N LEU A 333 -9.69 38.88 -9.78
CA LEU A 333 -8.85 38.19 -8.82
C LEU A 333 -9.56 36.94 -8.28
N HIS A 334 -8.86 35.82 -8.31
CA HIS A 334 -9.26 34.58 -7.67
C HIS A 334 -8.01 33.79 -7.25
N TYR A 335 -8.22 32.72 -6.50
CA TYR A 335 -7.15 31.85 -6.02
C TYR A 335 -7.38 30.44 -6.53
N ASP A 336 -6.40 29.90 -7.26
CA ASP A 336 -6.46 28.54 -7.78
C ASP A 336 -5.89 27.59 -6.73
N LEU A 337 -6.77 26.85 -6.04
CA LEU A 337 -6.38 25.73 -5.19
C LEU A 337 -6.13 24.52 -6.08
N ARG A 338 -4.94 23.93 -5.99
CA ARG A 338 -4.58 22.77 -6.80
C ARG A 338 -3.95 21.69 -5.93
N LEU A 339 -4.46 20.46 -6.05
CA LEU A 339 -4.08 19.30 -5.24
C LEU A 339 -3.49 18.21 -6.14
N GLU A 340 -2.30 17.72 -5.80
CA GLU A 340 -1.67 16.59 -6.50
C GLU A 340 -2.51 15.32 -6.39
N ARG A 341 -2.98 14.80 -7.53
CA ARG A 341 -3.69 13.54 -7.62
C ARG A 341 -3.40 12.81 -8.92
N ASP A 342 -2.91 11.59 -8.81
CA ASP A 342 -2.65 10.66 -9.91
C ASP A 342 -1.84 11.29 -11.05
N GLY A 343 -0.82 12.06 -10.66
CA GLY A 343 0.15 12.69 -11.56
C GLY A 343 -0.26 14.05 -12.14
N VAL A 344 -1.42 14.58 -11.75
CA VAL A 344 -1.88 15.92 -12.13
C VAL A 344 -2.26 16.75 -10.92
N LEU A 345 -2.59 18.02 -11.12
CA LEU A 345 -3.12 18.92 -10.12
C LEU A 345 -4.63 19.14 -10.34
N VAL A 346 -5.45 18.48 -9.53
CA VAL A 346 -6.91 18.68 -9.51
C VAL A 346 -7.20 20.06 -8.94
N SER A 347 -7.96 20.88 -9.68
CA SER A 347 -7.92 22.32 -9.51
C SER A 347 -9.30 22.95 -9.31
N TRP A 348 -9.37 23.93 -8.40
CA TRP A 348 -10.54 24.78 -8.17
C TRP A 348 -10.15 26.26 -8.17
N ALA A 349 -10.85 27.06 -8.97
CA ALA A 349 -10.82 28.51 -8.89
C ALA A 349 -11.71 28.99 -7.75
N VAL A 350 -11.13 29.65 -6.74
CA VAL A 350 -11.78 30.10 -5.50
C VAL A 350 -11.73 31.63 -5.43
N PRO A 351 -12.80 32.37 -5.81
CA PRO A 351 -12.77 33.83 -5.93
C PRO A 351 -12.41 34.59 -4.65
N LYS A 352 -12.71 34.02 -3.48
CA LYS A 352 -12.44 34.62 -2.16
C LYS A 352 -11.33 33.89 -1.39
N ASN A 353 -10.51 33.09 -2.08
CA ASN A 353 -9.60 32.12 -1.48
C ASN A 353 -10.32 31.10 -0.58
N LEU A 354 -9.60 30.14 -0.01
CA LEU A 354 -10.16 29.26 1.02
C LEU A 354 -10.60 30.06 2.26
N PRO A 355 -11.71 29.67 2.92
CA PRO A 355 -12.23 30.44 4.05
C PRO A 355 -11.33 30.33 5.28
N ASP A 356 -11.01 31.46 5.91
CA ASP A 356 -10.18 31.47 7.12
C ASP A 356 -10.93 31.00 8.37
N ARG A 357 -12.27 30.97 8.34
CA ARG A 357 -13.12 30.67 9.51
C ARG A 357 -14.16 29.58 9.20
N PRO A 358 -14.47 28.70 10.17
CA PRO A 358 -15.50 27.68 9.99
C PRO A 358 -16.94 28.19 9.85
N SER A 359 -17.20 29.47 10.14
CA SER A 359 -18.51 30.09 9.95
C SER A 359 -18.78 30.52 8.51
N GLU A 360 -17.79 30.43 7.62
CA GLU A 360 -17.83 30.95 6.27
C GLU A 360 -17.68 29.82 5.25
N ASN A 361 -18.39 29.94 4.13
CA ASN A 361 -18.29 29.04 2.99
C ASN A 361 -17.96 29.86 1.75
N HIS A 362 -16.96 29.43 0.99
CA HIS A 362 -16.57 30.08 -0.25
C HIS A 362 -16.93 29.21 -1.46
N LEU A 363 -17.31 29.85 -2.56
CA LEU A 363 -17.50 29.17 -3.84
C LEU A 363 -16.14 28.70 -4.34
N ALA A 364 -16.04 27.43 -4.74
CA ALA A 364 -14.91 26.85 -5.43
C ALA A 364 -15.43 26.30 -6.77
N VAL A 365 -14.86 26.74 -7.89
CA VAL A 365 -15.29 26.30 -9.22
C VAL A 365 -14.25 25.32 -9.74
N HIS A 366 -14.65 24.05 -9.91
CA HIS A 366 -13.79 23.00 -10.44
C HIS A 366 -13.40 23.31 -11.88
N THR A 367 -12.11 23.26 -12.16
CA THR A 367 -11.51 23.49 -13.49
C THR A 367 -10.90 22.20 -14.01
N GLU A 368 -10.36 22.22 -15.22
CA GLU A 368 -9.56 21.12 -15.75
C GLU A 368 -8.36 20.82 -14.84
N ASP A 369 -7.84 19.59 -14.94
CA ASP A 369 -6.61 19.18 -14.26
C ASP A 369 -5.40 19.91 -14.87
N HIS A 370 -4.42 20.24 -14.05
CA HIS A 370 -3.23 20.99 -14.47
C HIS A 370 -1.95 20.17 -14.31
N PRO A 371 -0.89 20.45 -15.08
CA PRO A 371 0.36 19.72 -14.97
C PRO A 371 1.09 20.03 -13.65
N MET A 372 1.91 19.08 -13.17
CA MET A 372 2.61 19.15 -11.88
C MET A 372 3.54 20.36 -11.75
N GLU A 373 4.04 20.86 -12.87
CA GLU A 373 4.89 22.04 -13.00
C GLU A 373 4.22 23.31 -12.45
N TYR A 374 2.88 23.36 -12.38
CA TYR A 374 2.16 24.46 -11.73
C TYR A 374 2.44 24.60 -10.24
N LEU A 375 2.95 23.56 -9.57
CA LEU A 375 3.38 23.66 -8.16
C LEU A 375 4.41 24.77 -7.92
N THR A 376 5.19 25.11 -8.94
CA THR A 376 6.27 26.12 -8.85
C THR A 376 6.16 27.24 -9.88
N PHE A 377 5.17 27.18 -10.76
CA PHE A 377 5.05 28.15 -11.84
C PHE A 377 4.56 29.51 -11.35
N HIS A 378 5.25 30.55 -11.83
CA HIS A 378 4.87 31.96 -11.72
C HIS A 378 5.02 32.60 -13.11
N GLY A 379 4.12 33.52 -13.47
CA GLY A 379 4.25 34.23 -14.74
C GLY A 379 3.03 35.05 -15.11
N THR A 380 3.17 35.79 -16.21
CA THR A 380 2.09 36.58 -16.82
C THR A 380 1.58 35.86 -18.07
N ILE A 381 0.33 35.40 -18.04
CA ILE A 381 -0.33 34.75 -19.18
C ILE A 381 -0.82 35.86 -20.14
N PRO A 382 -0.41 35.87 -21.42
CA PRO A 382 -0.74 36.94 -22.35
C PRO A 382 -2.23 37.21 -22.51
N LYS A 383 -2.58 38.48 -22.73
CA LYS A 383 -3.97 38.90 -22.91
C LYS A 383 -4.55 38.26 -24.18
N GLY A 384 -5.68 37.57 -24.04
CA GLY A 384 -6.36 36.87 -25.13
C GLY A 384 -6.19 35.35 -25.10
N GLU A 385 -5.19 34.86 -24.36
CA GLU A 385 -5.06 33.44 -24.04
C GLU A 385 -6.06 33.03 -22.95
N TYR A 386 -6.33 31.72 -22.85
CA TYR A 386 -7.17 31.17 -21.79
C TYR A 386 -6.51 31.43 -20.42
N GLY A 387 -7.25 32.02 -19.48
CA GLY A 387 -6.68 32.40 -18.19
C GLY A 387 -5.73 33.60 -18.24
N GLY A 388 -5.74 34.45 -19.27
CA GLY A 388 -4.87 35.62 -19.33
C GLY A 388 -4.90 36.50 -18.06
N GLY A 389 -3.73 36.79 -17.50
CA GLY A 389 -3.53 37.45 -16.21
C GLY A 389 -2.18 37.15 -15.57
N ASP A 390 -1.87 37.83 -14.46
CA ASP A 390 -0.69 37.52 -13.64
C ASP A 390 -0.99 36.38 -12.67
N MET A 391 -0.09 35.41 -12.57
CA MET A 391 -0.22 34.27 -11.66
C MET A 391 1.00 34.13 -10.75
N ILE A 392 0.73 34.06 -9.46
CA ILE A 392 1.74 34.06 -8.40
C ILE A 392 1.41 32.94 -7.41
N VAL A 393 2.36 32.06 -7.09
CA VAL A 393 2.20 31.13 -5.96
C VAL A 393 2.02 31.94 -4.68
N TRP A 394 0.82 31.84 -4.13
CA TRP A 394 0.43 32.47 -2.88
C TRP A 394 0.83 31.59 -1.69
N ASP A 395 0.63 30.28 -1.81
CA ASP A 395 1.09 29.30 -0.83
C ASP A 395 1.33 27.93 -1.48
N THR A 396 2.14 27.09 -0.84
CA THR A 396 2.42 25.72 -1.25
C THR A 396 2.84 24.91 -0.03
N GLY A 397 2.63 23.60 -0.09
CA GLY A 397 2.99 22.68 0.97
C GLY A 397 2.51 21.27 0.71
N THR A 398 2.25 20.53 1.77
CA THR A 398 1.71 19.17 1.70
C THR A 398 0.27 19.09 2.19
N TYR A 399 -0.43 18.03 1.85
CA TYR A 399 -1.77 17.79 2.35
C TYR A 399 -2.02 16.31 2.66
N GLU A 400 -2.89 16.07 3.63
CA GLU A 400 -3.41 14.75 3.96
C GLU A 400 -4.80 14.57 3.37
N THR A 401 -5.05 13.41 2.77
CA THR A 401 -6.37 13.06 2.21
C THR A 401 -7.17 12.23 3.21
N GLU A 402 -8.37 12.68 3.57
CA GLU A 402 -9.35 11.86 4.29
C GLU A 402 -10.41 11.27 3.35
N LYS A 403 -10.85 12.06 2.36
CA LYS A 403 -11.76 11.63 1.32
C LYS A 403 -11.43 12.38 0.03
N PHE A 404 -11.45 11.68 -1.09
CA PHE A 404 -11.19 12.29 -2.39
C PHE A 404 -12.12 11.64 -3.41
N ASN A 405 -13.33 12.19 -3.54
CA ASN A 405 -14.25 11.86 -4.61
C ASN A 405 -14.44 13.11 -5.46
N ASP A 406 -13.50 13.35 -6.37
CA ASP A 406 -13.59 14.37 -7.39
C ASP A 406 -14.32 13.80 -8.60
N HIS A 407 -15.39 14.48 -9.02
CA HIS A 407 -15.97 14.26 -10.33
C HIS A 407 -15.33 15.25 -11.28
N ALA A 408 -14.91 14.76 -12.46
CA ALA A 408 -14.42 15.63 -13.52
C ALA A 408 -15.43 16.77 -13.79
N PRO A 409 -14.98 17.96 -14.27
CA PRO A 409 -15.87 19.10 -14.48
C PRO A 409 -17.11 18.83 -15.37
N ASP A 410 -17.02 17.83 -16.25
CA ASP A 410 -18.06 17.32 -17.16
C ASP A 410 -18.73 16.02 -16.67
N GLY A 411 -18.39 15.55 -15.47
CA GLY A 411 -18.95 14.37 -14.82
C GLY A 411 -20.32 14.59 -14.17
N PRO A 412 -20.76 13.69 -13.29
CA PRO A 412 -22.04 13.80 -12.60
C PRO A 412 -22.20 15.13 -11.86
N ALA A 413 -23.40 15.70 -11.92
CA ALA A 413 -23.67 17.02 -11.35
C ALA A 413 -23.62 17.07 -9.81
N LYS A 414 -23.63 15.92 -9.12
CA LYS A 414 -23.64 15.81 -7.65
C LYS A 414 -22.91 14.55 -7.21
N GLY A 415 -22.52 14.53 -5.94
CA GLY A 415 -21.89 13.36 -5.28
C GLY A 415 -20.41 13.55 -4.98
N GLY A 416 -19.77 14.57 -5.56
CA GLY A 416 -18.39 14.92 -5.29
C GLY A 416 -18.18 15.46 -3.88
N GLU A 417 -17.15 14.95 -3.21
CA GLU A 417 -16.74 15.39 -1.88
C GLU A 417 -15.25 15.11 -1.67
N VAL A 418 -14.49 16.16 -1.36
CA VAL A 418 -13.06 16.10 -1.06
C VAL A 418 -12.84 16.66 0.34
N ILE A 419 -12.24 15.88 1.24
CA ILE A 419 -11.91 16.27 2.61
C ILE A 419 -10.41 16.08 2.81
N ILE A 420 -9.73 17.18 3.11
CA ILE A 420 -8.27 17.27 3.18
C ILE A 420 -7.81 18.11 4.36
N THR A 421 -6.59 17.89 4.81
CA THR A 421 -5.88 18.79 5.73
C THR A 421 -4.69 19.37 5.00
N LEU A 422 -4.63 20.70 4.87
CA LEU A 422 -3.54 21.41 4.20
C LEU A 422 -2.49 21.84 5.22
N HIS A 423 -1.21 21.70 4.84
CA HIS A 423 -0.02 22.12 5.60
C HIS A 423 0.88 23.00 4.73
N GLY A 424 0.56 24.29 4.66
CA GLY A 424 1.32 25.29 3.92
C GLY A 424 2.02 26.31 4.82
N ASN A 425 2.64 27.31 4.19
CA ASN A 425 3.30 28.40 4.90
C ASN A 425 2.31 29.48 5.37
N ARG A 426 1.19 29.64 4.65
CA ARG A 426 0.15 30.64 4.94
C ARG A 426 -1.15 29.99 5.39
N ILE A 427 -1.50 28.84 4.80
CA ILE A 427 -2.70 28.08 5.13
C ILE A 427 -2.33 26.80 5.86
N ASP A 428 -2.92 26.61 7.03
CA ASP A 428 -2.89 25.35 7.76
C ASP A 428 -4.29 25.09 8.31
N GLY A 429 -4.82 23.89 8.04
CA GLY A 429 -6.13 23.49 8.56
C GLY A 429 -6.88 22.48 7.69
N ARG A 430 -8.00 22.02 8.23
CA ARG A 430 -8.85 21.00 7.60
C ARG A 430 -9.98 21.64 6.77
N TYR A 431 -10.13 21.20 5.52
CA TYR A 431 -11.09 21.74 4.56
C TYR A 431 -11.94 20.63 3.94
N ALA A 432 -13.21 20.94 3.71
CA ALA A 432 -14.12 20.14 2.91
C ALA A 432 -14.54 20.93 1.66
N LEU A 433 -14.33 20.33 0.49
CA LEU A 433 -14.88 20.77 -0.79
C LEU A 433 -16.08 19.87 -1.10
N ILE A 434 -17.26 20.46 -1.20
CA ILE A 434 -18.52 19.72 -1.41
C ILE A 434 -19.13 20.16 -2.73
N GLN A 435 -19.36 19.22 -3.65
CA GLN A 435 -19.98 19.50 -4.94
C GLN A 435 -21.45 19.86 -4.75
N THR A 436 -21.86 21.02 -5.23
CA THR A 436 -23.25 21.47 -5.14
C THR A 436 -24.00 21.26 -6.45
N ASP A 437 -23.38 21.63 -7.58
CA ASP A 437 -23.96 21.47 -8.91
C ASP A 437 -22.91 21.55 -10.03
N GLY A 438 -22.70 20.44 -10.74
CA GLY A 438 -21.74 20.35 -11.84
C GLY A 438 -20.33 20.74 -11.37
N LYS A 439 -19.77 21.79 -11.99
CA LYS A 439 -18.46 22.33 -11.61
C LYS A 439 -18.47 23.23 -10.37
N ASN A 440 -19.62 23.53 -9.77
CA ASN A 440 -19.68 24.40 -8.59
C ASN A 440 -19.56 23.57 -7.32
N TRP A 441 -18.65 23.99 -6.46
CA TRP A 441 -18.33 23.39 -5.16
C TRP A 441 -18.35 24.45 -4.07
N LEU A 442 -18.54 24.02 -2.84
CA LEU A 442 -18.39 24.84 -1.65
C LEU A 442 -17.12 24.42 -0.90
N ALA A 443 -16.21 25.35 -0.70
CA ALA A 443 -15.10 25.23 0.22
C ALA A 443 -15.54 25.64 1.62
N HIS A 444 -15.38 24.74 2.58
CA HIS A 444 -15.71 24.93 3.97
C HIS A 444 -14.48 24.61 4.84
N ARG A 445 -14.03 25.56 5.65
CA ARG A 445 -13.03 25.28 6.69
C ARG A 445 -13.73 24.52 7.82
N MET A 446 -13.32 23.30 8.06
CA MET A 446 -13.87 22.53 9.16
C MET A 446 -13.32 23.11 10.47
N LYS A 447 -14.08 23.01 11.57
CA LYS A 447 -13.54 23.33 12.89
C LYS A 447 -12.31 22.46 13.13
N ASP A 448 -11.20 23.09 13.48
CA ASP A 448 -10.00 22.40 13.92
C ASP A 448 -10.41 21.52 15.10
N GLN A 449 -10.44 20.20 14.88
CA GLN A 449 -10.07 19.31 15.96
C GLN A 449 -8.56 19.54 16.08
N GLY A 450 -8.16 20.48 16.93
CA GLY A 450 -6.79 21.02 16.96
C GLY A 450 -5.77 19.91 16.74
N ASN A 451 -4.83 20.14 15.81
CA ASN A 451 -3.73 19.20 15.60
C ASN A 451 -3.10 18.96 16.97
N PRO A 452 -3.15 17.71 17.47
CA PRO A 452 -2.74 17.44 18.83
C PRO A 452 -1.26 17.81 18.95
N THR A 453 -0.96 18.69 19.89
CA THR A 453 0.44 19.03 20.23
C THR A 453 1.00 17.91 21.09
N PHE A 454 2.33 17.79 21.19
CA PHE A 454 2.96 16.82 22.10
C PHE A 454 2.41 16.95 23.54
N GLU A 455 2.03 18.16 23.94
CA GLU A 455 1.40 18.45 25.23
C GLU A 455 0.02 17.81 25.41
N ASP A 456 -0.72 17.57 24.34
CA ASP A 456 -2.07 16.98 24.37
C ASP A 456 -2.05 15.43 24.44
N PHE A 457 -0.89 14.81 24.24
CA PHE A 457 -0.78 13.35 24.20
C PHE A 457 -0.59 12.72 25.57
N ALA A 458 -1.28 11.58 25.75
CA ALA A 458 -1.06 10.62 26.81
C ALA A 458 -0.88 9.21 26.20
N PRO A 459 -0.09 8.32 26.82
CA PRO A 459 0.11 6.98 26.29
C PRO A 459 -1.20 6.18 26.13
N MET A 460 -1.30 5.41 25.05
CA MET A 460 -2.31 4.38 24.88
C MET A 460 -2.10 3.26 25.92
N LEU A 461 -3.21 2.69 26.44
CA LEU A 461 -3.15 1.71 27.53
C LEU A 461 -3.67 0.33 27.09
N ALA A 462 -2.92 -0.73 27.43
CA ALA A 462 -3.35 -2.10 27.21
C ALA A 462 -4.44 -2.57 28.19
N THR A 463 -5.40 -3.35 27.72
CA THR A 463 -6.38 -4.07 28.52
C THR A 463 -5.75 -5.31 29.13
N HIS A 464 -6.10 -5.64 30.38
CA HIS A 464 -5.63 -6.90 30.98
C HIS A 464 -6.42 -8.08 30.39
N GLY A 465 -5.73 -9.11 29.93
CA GLY A 465 -6.35 -10.30 29.36
C GLY A 465 -5.30 -11.35 29.01
N SER A 466 -5.76 -12.56 28.70
CA SER A 466 -4.87 -13.66 28.30
C SER A 466 -4.47 -13.51 26.83
N VAL A 467 -3.20 -13.70 26.52
CA VAL A 467 -2.68 -13.71 25.13
C VAL A 467 -2.54 -15.12 24.57
N GLU A 468 -2.68 -16.16 25.39
CA GLU A 468 -2.37 -17.56 25.07
C GLU A 468 -3.03 -18.08 23.78
N LYS A 469 -4.25 -17.64 23.50
CA LYS A 469 -5.05 -18.08 22.33
C LYS A 469 -4.97 -17.14 21.12
N LEU A 470 -4.15 -16.10 21.17
CA LEU A 470 -4.00 -15.13 20.08
C LEU A 470 -3.01 -15.64 19.05
N THR A 471 -3.22 -15.30 17.77
CA THR A 471 -2.39 -15.79 16.66
C THR A 471 -1.54 -14.67 16.04
N ALA A 472 -0.32 -15.01 15.61
CA ALA A 472 0.64 -14.12 14.98
C ALA A 472 0.12 -13.48 13.68
N LYS A 473 -0.84 -14.13 13.01
CA LYS A 473 -1.50 -13.58 11.81
C LYS A 473 -2.26 -12.29 12.11
N GLN A 474 -2.85 -12.19 13.30
CA GLN A 474 -3.70 -11.06 13.70
C GLN A 474 -3.02 -10.13 14.71
N TRP A 475 -2.06 -10.65 15.48
CA TRP A 475 -1.42 -9.96 16.59
C TRP A 475 0.10 -9.98 16.45
N ALA A 476 0.72 -8.90 16.87
CA ALA A 476 2.14 -8.84 17.19
C ALA A 476 2.32 -9.05 18.69
N PHE A 477 3.39 -9.73 19.09
CA PHE A 477 3.71 -9.96 20.49
C PHE A 477 4.98 -9.22 20.88
N GLU A 478 4.91 -8.41 21.92
CA GLU A 478 6.05 -7.72 22.51
C GLU A 478 6.30 -8.19 23.94
N GLY A 479 7.54 -8.03 24.41
CA GLY A 479 7.83 -8.16 25.83
C GLY A 479 7.04 -7.13 26.66
N LYS A 480 6.56 -7.55 27.82
CA LYS A 480 6.15 -6.63 28.87
C LYS A 480 7.36 -6.37 29.76
N TRP A 481 7.80 -5.11 29.81
CA TRP A 481 8.95 -4.69 30.58
C TRP A 481 8.54 -3.91 31.82
N ASP A 482 9.31 -4.08 32.88
CA ASP A 482 9.12 -3.38 34.15
C ASP A 482 9.97 -2.09 34.15
N GLY A 483 9.33 -0.94 33.94
CA GLY A 483 9.99 0.36 33.83
C GLY A 483 9.06 1.55 34.06
N TYR A 484 9.45 2.71 33.55
CA TYR A 484 8.57 3.87 33.48
C TYR A 484 8.22 4.21 32.03
N ARG A 485 6.92 4.23 31.74
CA ARG A 485 6.40 4.64 30.44
C ARG A 485 6.75 6.10 30.14
N LEU A 486 7.36 6.34 28.98
CA LEU A 486 7.71 7.67 28.48
C LEU A 486 7.18 7.87 27.06
N LEU A 487 6.65 9.06 26.81
CA LEU A 487 6.60 9.63 25.46
C LEU A 487 7.83 10.50 25.27
N VAL A 488 8.48 10.36 24.11
CA VAL A 488 9.69 11.09 23.75
C VAL A 488 9.37 11.93 22.52
N ASP A 489 9.58 13.24 22.61
CA ASP A 489 9.60 14.15 21.46
C ASP A 489 11.06 14.52 21.20
N ALA A 490 11.59 14.03 20.09
CA ALA A 490 12.93 14.32 19.62
C ALA A 490 12.80 15.16 18.34
N ASP A 491 13.06 16.46 18.47
CA ASP A 491 12.90 17.47 17.42
C ASP A 491 14.26 18.06 17.06
N HIS A 492 14.87 17.54 16.01
CA HIS A 492 16.15 18.00 15.47
C HIS A 492 17.23 18.20 16.56
N GLY A 493 17.44 17.17 17.39
CA GLY A 493 18.41 17.20 18.49
C GLY A 493 17.85 17.71 19.82
N LYS A 494 16.68 18.33 19.84
CA LYS A 494 16.01 18.79 21.07
C LYS A 494 15.17 17.67 21.66
N LEU A 495 15.27 17.48 22.96
CA LEU A 495 14.56 16.43 23.68
C LEU A 495 13.49 17.02 24.59
N CYS A 496 12.26 16.52 24.49
CA CYS A 496 11.22 16.66 25.50
C CYS A 496 10.68 15.27 25.89
N LEU A 497 10.50 15.04 27.19
CA LEU A 497 10.04 13.77 27.74
C LEU A 497 8.79 13.96 28.59
N LYS A 498 7.75 13.17 28.30
CA LYS A 498 6.54 13.13 29.11
C LYS A 498 6.35 11.78 29.76
N SER A 499 6.08 11.81 31.06
CA SER A 499 5.68 10.61 31.81
C SER A 499 4.28 10.15 31.43
N ARG A 500 3.91 8.95 31.86
CA ARG A 500 2.53 8.44 31.74
C ARG A 500 1.44 9.39 32.24
N SER A 501 1.72 10.20 33.27
CA SER A 501 0.76 11.14 33.84
C SER A 501 0.71 12.48 33.09
N GLY A 502 1.49 12.62 32.01
CA GLY A 502 1.62 13.86 31.23
C GLY A 502 2.60 14.87 31.82
N ARG A 503 3.36 14.53 32.87
CA ARG A 503 4.33 15.42 33.50
C ARG A 503 5.63 15.48 32.67
N ASP A 504 6.16 16.67 32.46
CA ASP A 504 7.51 16.85 31.91
C ASP A 504 8.55 16.26 32.87
N VAL A 505 9.33 15.31 32.35
CA VAL A 505 10.40 14.60 33.06
C VAL A 505 11.74 14.72 32.33
N THR A 506 11.88 15.68 31.41
CA THR A 506 13.07 15.87 30.57
C THR A 506 14.33 16.02 31.42
N ALA A 507 14.25 16.81 32.50
CA ALA A 507 15.38 17.04 33.41
C ALA A 507 15.77 15.79 34.24
N GLU A 508 14.90 14.79 34.37
CA GLU A 508 15.16 13.58 35.15
C GLU A 508 16.00 12.54 34.40
N TYR A 509 16.04 12.62 33.06
CA TYR A 509 16.73 11.66 32.21
C TYR A 509 17.74 12.34 31.26
N PRO A 510 18.77 13.03 31.79
CA PRO A 510 19.76 13.73 30.95
C PRO A 510 20.52 12.80 30.01
N GLN A 511 20.59 11.51 30.36
CA GLN A 511 21.25 10.45 29.58
C GLN A 511 20.57 10.22 28.22
N LEU A 512 19.26 10.50 28.11
CA LEU A 512 18.50 10.35 26.87
C LEU A 512 18.73 11.50 25.87
N ARG A 513 19.53 12.53 26.21
CA ARG A 513 19.92 13.57 25.24
C ARG A 513 20.72 13.00 24.07
N ALA A 514 21.48 11.94 24.30
CA ALA A 514 22.20 11.23 23.23
C ALA A 514 21.24 10.63 22.19
N LEU A 515 20.05 10.17 22.62
CA LEU A 515 19.01 9.69 21.71
C LEU A 515 18.51 10.80 20.78
N ALA A 516 18.19 11.97 21.31
CA ALA A 516 17.75 13.09 20.47
C ALA A 516 18.87 13.57 19.54
N ALA A 517 20.13 13.58 20.00
CA ALA A 517 21.27 13.96 19.19
C ALA A 517 21.54 12.99 18.03
N ASP A 518 21.33 11.69 18.24
CA ASP A 518 21.39 10.67 17.19
C ASP A 518 20.26 10.85 16.14
N LEU A 519 19.11 11.35 16.58
CA LEU A 519 17.95 11.65 15.74
C LEU A 519 17.91 13.13 15.29
N ALA A 520 19.06 13.80 15.18
CA ALA A 520 19.12 15.24 14.92
C ALA A 520 18.62 15.66 13.53
N ASP A 521 18.58 14.73 12.57
CA ASP A 521 18.07 14.99 11.22
C ASP A 521 16.54 14.77 11.11
N HIS A 522 15.88 14.40 12.21
CA HIS A 522 14.47 14.03 12.22
C HIS A 522 13.67 14.78 13.30
N HIS A 523 12.35 14.85 13.08
CA HIS A 523 11.38 15.14 14.12
C HIS A 523 10.48 13.93 14.37
N VAL A 524 10.70 13.24 15.51
CA VAL A 524 9.95 12.05 15.89
C VAL A 524 9.29 12.16 17.25
N VAL A 525 8.10 11.56 17.36
CA VAL A 525 7.45 11.29 18.65
C VAL A 525 7.37 9.78 18.86
N LEU A 526 8.01 9.28 19.91
CA LEU A 526 8.13 7.86 20.22
C LEU A 526 7.37 7.52 21.50
N ASP A 527 6.84 6.30 21.56
CA ASP A 527 6.28 5.71 22.76
C ASP A 527 7.14 4.52 23.17
N GLY A 528 7.60 4.52 24.42
CA GLY A 528 8.57 3.55 24.90
C GLY A 528 8.56 3.40 26.42
N GLU A 529 9.39 2.48 26.91
CA GLU A 529 9.61 2.28 28.33
C GLU A 529 11.06 2.63 28.64
N VAL A 530 11.29 3.49 29.64
CA VAL A 530 12.64 3.63 30.21
C VAL A 530 12.84 2.50 31.22
N VAL A 531 13.93 1.77 31.08
CA VAL A 531 14.26 0.58 31.88
C VAL A 531 15.63 0.71 32.53
N ALA A 532 15.75 0.13 33.72
CA ALA A 532 17.03 -0.08 34.39
C ALA A 532 17.34 -1.57 34.33
N LEU A 533 18.47 -1.95 33.78
CA LEU A 533 18.85 -3.34 33.61
C LEU A 533 19.58 -3.86 34.86
N ASP A 534 19.32 -5.10 35.24
CA ASP A 534 20.11 -5.83 36.24
C ASP A 534 21.45 -6.32 35.65
N ASP A 535 22.27 -6.98 36.48
CA ASP A 535 23.57 -7.54 36.07
C ASP A 535 23.47 -8.62 34.98
N LYS A 536 22.24 -9.08 34.66
CA LYS A 536 21.94 -10.07 33.63
C LYS A 536 21.24 -9.44 32.41
N GLY A 537 21.15 -8.12 32.33
CA GLY A 537 20.54 -7.39 31.21
C GLY A 537 19.01 -7.42 31.20
N VAL A 538 18.35 -7.79 32.30
CA VAL A 538 16.89 -7.86 32.39
C VAL A 538 16.34 -6.57 33.03
N PRO A 539 15.29 -5.94 32.46
CA PRO A 539 14.63 -4.81 33.10
C PRO A 539 14.13 -5.15 34.51
N SER A 540 14.56 -4.35 35.50
CA SER A 540 14.17 -4.52 36.90
C SER A 540 13.55 -3.24 37.44
N PHE A 541 12.30 -3.34 37.90
CA PHE A 541 11.63 -2.22 38.57
C PHE A 541 12.32 -1.85 39.88
N GLY A 542 12.88 -2.83 40.61
CA GLY A 542 13.63 -2.58 41.84
C GLY A 542 14.86 -1.72 41.62
N HIS A 543 15.60 -1.96 40.53
CA HIS A 543 16.72 -1.11 40.14
C HIS A 543 16.28 0.26 39.63
N MET A 544 15.15 0.34 38.92
CA MET A 544 14.59 1.62 38.49
C MET A 544 14.16 2.49 39.67
N GLN A 545 13.48 1.92 40.66
CA GLN A 545 12.97 2.65 41.83
C GLN A 545 14.09 3.15 42.75
N ASN A 546 15.17 2.38 42.88
CA ASN A 546 16.33 2.70 43.71
C ASN A 546 17.50 3.32 42.92
N ARG A 547 17.23 3.88 41.74
CA ARG A 547 18.29 4.37 40.84
C ARG A 547 19.10 5.50 41.49
N ALA A 548 20.42 5.38 41.41
CA ALA A 548 21.34 6.49 41.65
C ALA A 548 21.51 7.30 40.35
N ARG A 549 22.10 8.51 40.43
CA ARG A 549 22.40 9.32 39.22
C ARG A 549 23.31 8.61 38.21
N SER A 550 24.11 7.65 38.67
CA SER A 550 25.04 6.85 37.86
C SER A 550 24.44 5.55 37.30
N THR A 551 23.19 5.20 37.65
CA THR A 551 22.53 4.02 37.12
C THR A 551 22.30 4.19 35.61
N ARG A 552 22.77 3.23 34.82
CA ARG A 552 22.56 3.19 33.37
C ARG A 552 21.09 2.88 33.11
N VAL A 553 20.38 3.81 32.47
CA VAL A 553 19.02 3.58 31.98
C VAL A 553 18.99 3.59 30.46
N GLU A 554 18.07 2.81 29.90
CA GLU A 554 17.87 2.71 28.45
C GLU A 554 16.41 3.00 28.12
N PHE A 555 16.17 3.61 26.96
CA PHE A 555 14.82 3.82 26.44
C PHE A 555 14.55 2.78 25.36
N TRP A 556 13.62 1.87 25.62
CA TRP A 556 13.19 0.85 24.67
C TRP A 556 11.89 1.32 24.01
N ALA A 557 12.00 1.73 22.75
CA ALA A 557 10.87 2.20 21.96
C ALA A 557 10.08 1.01 21.39
N PHE A 558 8.76 1.14 21.36
CA PHE A 558 7.86 0.13 20.78
C PHE A 558 6.72 0.72 19.93
N ASP A 559 6.62 2.05 19.81
CA ASP A 559 5.72 2.69 18.85
C ASP A 559 6.29 4.05 18.38
N ILE A 560 5.89 4.46 17.18
CA ILE A 560 6.22 5.76 16.58
C ILE A 560 4.92 6.48 16.23
N LEU A 561 4.73 7.66 16.83
CA LEU A 561 3.50 8.44 16.75
C LEU A 561 3.61 9.58 15.75
N ARG A 562 4.83 10.04 15.46
CA ARG A 562 5.15 11.07 14.48
C ARG A 562 6.50 10.80 13.84
N LEU A 563 6.60 11.10 12.55
CA LEU A 563 7.85 11.12 11.79
C LEU A 563 7.78 12.29 10.79
N ASP A 564 8.74 13.22 10.87
CA ASP A 564 9.02 14.28 9.90
C ASP A 564 7.78 15.00 9.37
N GLY A 565 7.05 15.64 10.29
CA GLY A 565 5.85 16.43 9.97
C GLY A 565 4.54 15.63 9.94
N ARG A 566 4.57 14.30 9.91
CA ARG A 566 3.37 13.46 9.80
C ARG A 566 3.00 12.74 11.09
N TRP A 567 1.74 12.89 11.53
CA TRP A 567 1.19 12.09 12.64
C TRP A 567 0.76 10.70 12.16
N LEU A 568 1.20 9.66 12.85
CA LEU A 568 0.96 8.26 12.50
C LEU A 568 -0.18 7.62 13.29
N LEU A 569 -0.96 8.39 14.06
CA LEU A 569 -1.99 7.86 14.96
C LEU A 569 -3.03 6.98 14.25
N LYS A 570 -3.43 7.38 13.03
CA LYS A 570 -4.39 6.66 12.18
C LYS A 570 -3.75 5.52 11.36
N ALA A 571 -2.41 5.46 11.29
CA ALA A 571 -1.73 4.37 10.60
C ALA A 571 -1.88 3.06 11.37
N LYS A 572 -1.87 1.93 10.68
CA LYS A 572 -1.96 0.60 11.31
C LYS A 572 -0.67 0.29 12.07
N TYR A 573 -0.78 -0.47 13.16
CA TYR A 573 0.37 -0.85 13.98
C TYR A 573 1.48 -1.54 13.16
N ARG A 574 1.11 -2.35 12.16
CA ARG A 574 2.06 -2.97 11.22
C ARG A 574 2.97 -1.95 10.53
N ASP A 575 2.38 -0.87 10.02
CA ASP A 575 3.11 0.14 9.25
C ASP A 575 3.98 1.00 10.17
N ARG A 576 3.43 1.39 11.34
CA ARG A 576 4.20 2.12 12.37
C ARG A 576 5.39 1.31 12.86
N ARG A 577 5.19 0.01 13.10
CA ARG A 577 6.26 -0.89 13.56
C ARG A 577 7.39 -1.01 12.53
N LYS A 578 7.07 -1.17 11.24
CA LYS A 578 8.07 -1.21 10.17
C LYS A 578 8.88 0.08 10.07
N LEU A 579 8.22 1.23 10.20
CA LEU A 579 8.89 2.54 10.22
C LEU A 579 9.82 2.67 11.43
N LEU A 580 9.35 2.28 12.61
CA LEU A 580 10.15 2.29 13.84
C LEU A 580 11.40 1.41 13.73
N GLU A 581 11.28 0.21 13.17
CA GLU A 581 12.41 -0.70 12.94
C GLU A 581 13.40 -0.15 11.90
N THR A 582 12.89 0.51 10.86
CA THR A 582 13.73 1.17 9.84
C THR A 582 14.50 2.36 10.44
N LEU A 583 13.86 3.15 11.31
CA LEU A 583 14.52 4.24 12.01
C LEU A 583 15.60 3.72 12.98
N ALA A 584 15.36 2.59 13.64
CA ALA A 584 16.32 1.99 14.56
C ALA A 584 17.52 1.33 13.88
N SER A 585 17.40 0.86 12.63
CA SER A 585 18.53 0.22 11.93
C SER A 585 19.64 1.20 11.53
N GLY A 586 19.36 2.50 11.53
CA GLY A 586 20.29 3.56 11.15
C GLY A 586 20.99 4.29 12.31
N GLY A 587 20.69 3.97 13.58
CA GLY A 587 21.13 4.78 14.73
C GLY A 587 21.14 4.07 16.09
N GLY A 588 21.24 4.86 17.16
CA GLY A 588 21.26 4.44 18.57
C GLY A 588 19.89 4.23 19.21
N LEU A 589 18.79 4.34 18.45
CA LEU A 589 17.44 4.06 18.93
C LEU A 589 17.24 2.55 19.19
N ILE A 590 16.91 2.19 20.44
CA ILE A 590 16.73 0.79 20.82
C ILE A 590 15.26 0.37 20.63
N VAL A 591 15.03 -0.57 19.71
CA VAL A 591 13.73 -1.20 19.47
C VAL A 591 13.86 -2.69 19.69
N GLN A 592 13.20 -3.22 20.72
CA GLN A 592 13.23 -4.66 20.99
C GLN A 592 12.52 -5.43 19.87
N PRO A 593 13.07 -6.57 19.39
CA PRO A 593 12.37 -7.43 18.44
C PRO A 593 11.02 -7.91 18.97
N LEU A 594 10.12 -8.21 18.04
CA LEU A 594 8.89 -8.91 18.38
C LEU A 594 9.20 -10.35 18.83
N LEU A 595 8.34 -10.91 19.67
CA LEU A 595 8.37 -12.30 20.05
C LEU A 595 7.78 -13.14 18.90
N ASP A 596 8.51 -14.17 18.49
CA ASP A 596 8.10 -15.09 17.43
C ASP A 596 6.96 -16.00 17.90
N GLY A 597 6.18 -16.51 16.94
CA GLY A 597 5.14 -17.50 17.18
C GLY A 597 3.79 -16.93 17.64
N ASP A 598 2.87 -17.84 17.94
CA ASP A 598 1.55 -17.51 18.49
C ASP A 598 1.64 -17.16 20.00
N GLY A 599 0.54 -16.70 20.59
CA GLY A 599 0.59 -16.08 21.92
C GLY A 599 1.08 -16.98 23.06
N LEU A 600 0.90 -18.30 22.97
CA LEU A 600 1.49 -19.26 23.91
C LEU A 600 3.02 -19.31 23.79
N GLU A 601 3.54 -19.38 22.58
CA GLU A 601 4.98 -19.44 22.29
C GLU A 601 5.66 -18.13 22.73
N ALA A 602 5.00 -16.98 22.49
CA ALA A 602 5.45 -15.69 22.98
C ALA A 602 5.52 -15.62 24.52
N LEU A 603 4.53 -16.18 25.24
CA LEU A 603 4.57 -16.26 26.70
C LEU A 603 5.71 -17.14 27.20
N GLU A 604 6.02 -18.24 26.50
CA GLU A 604 7.15 -19.10 26.83
C GLU A 604 8.49 -18.41 26.59
N ASP A 605 8.66 -17.67 25.49
CA ASP A 605 9.87 -16.91 25.22
C ASP A 605 10.05 -15.77 26.24
N ALA A 606 8.98 -15.03 26.55
CA ALA A 606 9.00 -14.03 27.62
C ALA A 606 9.42 -14.64 28.97
N ARG A 607 8.96 -15.87 29.29
CA ARG A 607 9.37 -16.60 30.50
C ARG A 607 10.86 -16.97 30.48
N LYS A 608 11.37 -17.47 29.36
CA LYS A 608 12.81 -17.81 29.20
C LYS A 608 13.69 -16.57 29.36
N ARG A 609 13.24 -15.42 28.87
CA ARG A 609 13.92 -14.13 28.99
C ARG A 609 13.72 -13.44 30.35
N ARG A 610 12.91 -14.04 31.24
CA ARG A 610 12.51 -13.49 32.56
C ARG A 610 11.90 -12.09 32.45
N TRP A 611 11.13 -11.84 31.40
CA TRP A 611 10.36 -10.62 31.25
C TRP A 611 9.09 -10.69 32.10
N GLU A 612 8.49 -9.53 32.39
CA GLU A 612 7.28 -9.45 33.23
C GLU A 612 6.07 -10.11 32.55
N GLY A 613 6.11 -10.27 31.23
CA GLY A 613 5.06 -10.93 30.45
C GLY A 613 5.07 -10.50 28.99
N VAL A 614 3.88 -10.44 28.39
CA VAL A 614 3.68 -10.13 26.98
C VAL A 614 2.64 -9.02 26.81
N VAL A 615 2.86 -8.14 25.85
CA VAL A 615 1.85 -7.22 25.33
C VAL A 615 1.55 -7.60 23.88
N ALA A 616 0.35 -8.12 23.63
CA ALA A 616 -0.14 -8.38 22.29
C ALA A 616 -0.79 -7.12 21.71
N LYS A 617 -0.39 -6.72 20.51
CA LYS A 617 -0.94 -5.57 19.78
C LYS A 617 -1.52 -6.03 18.45
N LYS A 618 -2.77 -5.68 18.16
CA LYS A 618 -3.41 -6.10 16.91
C LYS A 618 -2.78 -5.41 15.70
N TRP A 619 -2.41 -6.14 14.65
CA TRP A 619 -1.68 -5.60 13.49
C TRP A 619 -2.37 -4.44 12.78
N ASP A 620 -3.70 -4.49 12.69
CA ASP A 620 -4.55 -3.51 12.00
C ASP A 620 -5.00 -2.35 12.90
N SER A 621 -4.51 -2.27 14.14
CA SER A 621 -4.95 -1.26 15.11
C SER A 621 -4.27 0.10 14.95
N THR A 622 -5.06 1.15 15.16
CA THR A 622 -4.60 2.54 15.26
C THR A 622 -4.14 2.88 16.68
N TYR A 623 -3.32 3.91 16.83
CA TYR A 623 -2.93 4.42 18.14
C TYR A 623 -4.03 5.32 18.73
N GLN A 624 -4.42 5.08 19.98
CA GLN A 624 -5.50 5.81 20.65
C GLN A 624 -4.98 6.50 21.91
N PRO A 625 -4.52 7.77 21.82
CA PRO A 625 -3.94 8.49 22.94
C PRO A 625 -4.85 8.52 24.17
N GLY A 626 -4.28 8.25 25.35
CA GLY A 626 -4.96 8.27 26.64
C GLY A 626 -6.05 7.21 26.84
N ARG A 627 -6.34 6.37 25.84
CA ARG A 627 -7.42 5.38 25.90
C ARG A 627 -6.88 4.00 26.23
N ARG A 628 -7.65 3.29 27.06
CA ARG A 628 -7.49 1.85 27.20
C ARG A 628 -8.23 1.15 26.06
N SER A 629 -7.55 0.27 25.35
CA SER A 629 -8.12 -0.42 24.18
C SER A 629 -7.97 -1.93 24.31
N SER A 630 -8.92 -2.68 23.77
CA SER A 630 -8.84 -4.14 23.62
C SER A 630 -7.90 -4.55 22.47
N ALA A 631 -7.49 -3.61 21.61
CA ALA A 631 -6.50 -3.85 20.57
C ALA A 631 -5.08 -4.06 21.12
N TRP A 632 -4.85 -3.69 22.38
CA TRP A 632 -3.62 -3.97 23.11
C TRP A 632 -3.99 -4.80 24.35
N ILE A 633 -3.48 -6.03 24.44
CA ILE A 633 -3.75 -6.96 25.53
C ILE A 633 -2.45 -7.21 26.27
N LYS A 634 -2.43 -6.97 27.58
CA LYS A 634 -1.29 -7.29 28.44
C LYS A 634 -1.58 -8.49 29.29
N ASP A 635 -0.69 -9.47 29.20
CA ASP A 635 -0.68 -10.65 30.03
C ASP A 635 0.60 -10.67 30.85
N LYS A 636 0.46 -10.78 32.17
CA LYS A 636 1.58 -10.74 33.10
C LYS A 636 1.92 -12.19 33.44
N LEU A 637 3.19 -12.55 33.31
CA LEU A 637 3.70 -13.80 33.83
C LEU A 637 3.70 -13.70 35.36
N TRP A 638 3.08 -14.70 35.98
CA TRP A 638 3.04 -14.84 37.42
C TRP A 638 3.90 -16.03 37.81
N ASN A 639 4.75 -15.83 38.81
CA ASN A 639 5.43 -16.93 39.48
C ASN A 639 4.49 -17.51 40.53
N THR A 640 4.67 -18.79 40.84
CA THR A 640 4.03 -19.45 41.98
C THR A 640 5.08 -19.76 43.03
N GLN A 641 4.67 -19.76 44.29
CA GLN A 641 5.51 -20.16 45.40
C GLN A 641 4.62 -20.84 46.43
N GLU A 642 4.98 -22.07 46.79
CA GLU A 642 4.47 -22.73 47.99
C GLU A 642 4.98 -21.96 49.23
N VAL A 643 4.10 -21.69 50.20
CA VAL A 643 4.38 -20.88 51.38
C VAL A 643 3.73 -21.49 52.61
N VAL A 644 4.35 -21.31 53.77
CA VAL A 644 3.77 -21.69 55.06
C VAL A 644 3.09 -20.50 55.70
N ILE A 645 1.87 -20.70 56.22
CA ILE A 645 1.14 -19.67 56.95
C ILE A 645 1.70 -19.56 58.37
N GLY A 646 2.34 -18.43 58.69
CA GLY A 646 2.85 -18.15 60.04
C GLY A 646 1.92 -17.27 60.88
N GLY A 647 0.90 -16.67 60.28
CA GLY A 647 -0.11 -15.90 60.99
C GLY A 647 -1.13 -15.23 60.08
N TRP A 648 -2.07 -14.49 60.67
CA TRP A 648 -3.06 -13.72 59.93
C TRP A 648 -3.38 -12.39 60.63
N ARG A 649 -3.97 -11.44 59.89
CA ARG A 649 -4.38 -10.12 60.40
C ARG A 649 -5.85 -9.88 60.10
N GLU A 650 -6.53 -9.18 61.00
CA GLU A 650 -7.90 -8.71 60.77
C GLU A 650 -7.96 -7.67 59.65
N GLY A 651 -9.08 -7.68 58.89
CA GLY A 651 -9.36 -6.68 57.86
C GLY A 651 -9.81 -5.35 58.44
N ASN A 652 -9.72 -4.28 57.66
CA ASN A 652 -10.29 -2.97 57.98
C ASN A 652 -11.60 -2.74 57.19
N GLY A 653 -12.50 -1.88 57.67
CA GLY A 653 -13.73 -1.50 56.96
C GLY A 653 -14.72 -2.67 56.81
N GLY A 654 -15.27 -2.89 55.60
CA GLY A 654 -16.24 -3.96 55.32
C GLY A 654 -15.74 -5.41 55.49
N ARG A 655 -14.47 -5.60 55.90
CA ARG A 655 -13.86 -6.91 56.23
C ARG A 655 -13.43 -7.00 57.70
N SER A 656 -13.94 -6.12 58.56
CA SER A 656 -13.59 -6.02 60.00
C SER A 656 -13.88 -7.28 60.81
N SER A 657 -14.75 -8.18 60.34
CA SER A 657 -15.09 -9.43 61.01
C SER A 657 -14.26 -10.65 60.58
N GLY A 658 -13.33 -10.50 59.62
CA GLY A 658 -12.63 -11.61 58.97
C GLY A 658 -11.12 -11.41 58.76
N ILE A 659 -10.49 -12.37 58.08
CA ILE A 659 -9.07 -12.29 57.70
C ILE A 659 -8.91 -11.19 56.64
N GLY A 660 -8.06 -10.21 56.91
CA GLY A 660 -7.63 -9.17 55.99
C GLY A 660 -6.37 -9.53 55.20
N ALA A 661 -5.44 -10.25 55.82
CA ALA A 661 -4.24 -10.76 55.16
C ALA A 661 -3.64 -11.96 55.91
N LEU A 662 -2.98 -12.86 55.19
CA LEU A 662 -2.09 -13.89 55.75
C LEU A 662 -0.65 -13.37 55.81
N VAL A 663 0.10 -13.83 56.81
CA VAL A 663 1.52 -13.59 57.03
C VAL A 663 2.26 -14.87 56.66
N LEU A 664 3.15 -14.80 55.68
CA LEU A 664 3.71 -15.97 55.01
C LEU A 664 5.21 -16.11 55.29
N GLY A 665 5.69 -17.35 55.29
CA GLY A 665 7.12 -17.62 55.32
C GLY A 665 7.53 -18.91 54.61
N ILE A 666 8.84 -19.02 54.36
CA ILE A 666 9.49 -20.22 53.84
C ILE A 666 10.28 -20.86 54.98
N PRO A 667 10.18 -22.18 55.21
CA PRO A 667 10.95 -22.88 56.24
C PRO A 667 12.46 -22.62 56.13
N GLY A 668 13.10 -22.46 57.29
CA GLY A 668 14.53 -22.33 57.44
C GLY A 668 15.00 -23.02 58.73
N PRO A 669 16.32 -23.09 58.98
CA PRO A 669 16.89 -23.82 60.11
C PRO A 669 16.42 -23.32 61.48
N ASP A 670 16.13 -22.02 61.60
CA ASP A 670 15.74 -21.36 62.85
C ASP A 670 14.26 -20.95 62.89
N GLY A 671 13.43 -21.47 61.98
CA GLY A 671 12.02 -21.10 61.81
C GLY A 671 11.71 -20.47 60.44
N LEU A 672 10.50 -19.93 60.28
CA LEU A 672 10.05 -19.37 59.01
C LEU A 672 10.81 -18.08 58.65
N GLN A 673 11.36 -18.02 57.44
CA GLN A 673 11.84 -16.80 56.81
C GLN A 673 10.63 -16.01 56.31
N PHE A 674 10.43 -14.79 56.81
CA PHE A 674 9.28 -13.96 56.43
C PHE A 674 9.36 -13.50 54.97
N VAL A 675 8.33 -13.83 54.18
CA VAL A 675 8.29 -13.50 52.73
C VAL A 675 7.21 -12.47 52.37
N GLY A 676 6.54 -11.90 53.36
CA GLY A 676 5.54 -10.84 53.16
C GLY A 676 4.13 -11.26 53.55
N ARG A 677 3.16 -10.43 53.14
CA ARG A 677 1.74 -10.59 53.45
C ARG A 677 0.92 -10.70 52.18
N VAL A 678 -0.13 -11.52 52.21
CA VAL A 678 -1.09 -11.65 51.11
C VAL A 678 -2.49 -11.29 51.57
N GLY A 679 -3.11 -10.29 50.94
CA GLY A 679 -4.47 -9.81 51.27
C GLY A 679 -5.43 -9.82 50.08
N THR A 680 -5.01 -10.37 48.94
CA THR A 680 -5.78 -10.42 47.68
C THR A 680 -5.85 -11.85 47.17
N GLY A 681 -6.80 -12.16 46.28
CA GLY A 681 -6.99 -13.51 45.73
C GLY A 681 -7.92 -14.42 46.54
N PHE A 682 -8.64 -13.87 47.53
CA PHE A 682 -9.60 -14.62 48.34
C PHE A 682 -11.05 -14.31 47.95
N THR A 683 -11.89 -15.34 47.97
CA THR A 683 -13.36 -15.21 48.05
C THR A 683 -13.82 -15.08 49.50
N GLU A 684 -15.01 -14.52 49.75
CA GLU A 684 -15.55 -14.41 51.12
C GLU A 684 -15.73 -15.76 51.80
N LYS A 685 -16.11 -16.79 51.03
CA LYS A 685 -16.24 -18.17 51.49
C LYS A 685 -14.90 -18.74 51.94
N GLU A 686 -13.83 -18.50 51.19
CA GLU A 686 -12.47 -18.94 51.54
C GLU A 686 -11.96 -18.24 52.80
N LEU A 687 -12.19 -16.94 52.95
CA LEU A 687 -11.82 -16.22 54.18
C LEU A 687 -12.53 -16.79 55.42
N GLY A 688 -13.82 -17.10 55.29
CA GLY A 688 -14.59 -17.74 56.36
C GLY A 688 -14.09 -19.15 56.69
N SER A 689 -13.72 -19.94 55.68
CA SER A 689 -13.15 -21.28 55.85
C SER A 689 -11.76 -21.22 56.51
N LEU A 690 -10.86 -20.36 56.00
CA LEU A 690 -9.50 -20.18 56.51
C LEU A 690 -9.51 -19.76 57.98
N LYS A 691 -10.41 -18.87 58.39
CA LYS A 691 -10.53 -18.46 59.79
C LYS A 691 -10.88 -19.63 60.72
N LYS A 692 -11.75 -20.55 60.28
CA LYS A 692 -12.08 -21.76 61.04
C LYS A 692 -10.92 -22.75 61.08
N THR A 693 -10.21 -22.93 59.97
CA THR A 693 -9.05 -23.83 59.88
C THR A 693 -7.86 -23.34 60.71
N LEU A 694 -7.65 -22.02 60.79
CA LEU A 694 -6.53 -21.41 61.52
C LEU A 694 -6.78 -21.28 63.02
N ALA A 695 -8.04 -21.21 63.47
CA ALA A 695 -8.37 -21.01 64.89
C ALA A 695 -7.75 -22.05 65.86
N PRO A 696 -7.73 -23.36 65.56
CA PRO A 696 -7.07 -24.37 66.41
C PRO A 696 -5.54 -24.29 66.42
N LEU A 697 -4.96 -23.54 65.47
CA LEU A 697 -3.52 -23.41 65.31
C LEU A 697 -2.96 -22.17 65.99
N HIS A 698 -3.79 -21.33 66.63
CA HIS A 698 -3.34 -20.13 67.30
C HIS A 698 -2.23 -20.42 68.33
N THR A 699 -1.22 -19.56 68.35
CA THR A 699 -0.08 -19.64 69.28
C THR A 699 0.36 -18.25 69.71
N TYR A 700 1.00 -18.16 70.89
CA TYR A 700 1.63 -16.94 71.38
C TYR A 700 3.09 -16.81 70.92
N GLU A 701 3.70 -17.91 70.47
CA GLU A 701 5.07 -17.93 69.96
C GLU A 701 5.10 -17.62 68.47
N SER A 702 6.03 -16.75 68.04
CA SER A 702 6.17 -16.43 66.63
C SER A 702 6.86 -17.59 65.90
N PRO A 703 6.31 -18.10 64.78
CA PRO A 703 6.96 -19.15 64.00
C PRO A 703 8.08 -18.63 63.11
N PHE A 704 8.35 -17.31 63.11
CA PHE A 704 9.34 -16.69 62.25
C PHE A 704 10.73 -16.63 62.92
N ALA A 705 11.77 -17.00 62.16
CA ALA A 705 13.16 -17.01 62.63
C ALA A 705 13.68 -15.61 63.04
N THR A 706 13.12 -14.57 62.44
CA THR A 706 13.43 -13.17 62.78
C THR A 706 12.17 -12.43 63.19
N ARG A 707 12.34 -11.43 64.07
CA ARG A 707 11.23 -10.58 64.50
C ARG A 707 10.65 -9.84 63.29
N LEU A 708 9.35 -10.00 63.06
CA LEU A 708 8.63 -9.29 62.00
C LEU A 708 8.80 -7.76 62.13
N PRO A 709 8.94 -7.02 61.01
CA PRO A 709 8.96 -5.56 61.03
C PRO A 709 7.73 -5.00 61.75
N THR A 710 7.88 -3.89 62.48
CA THR A 710 6.81 -3.33 63.35
C THR A 710 5.47 -3.13 62.61
N GLN A 711 5.51 -2.73 61.34
CA GLN A 711 4.31 -2.52 60.52
C GLN A 711 3.63 -3.84 60.13
N ASP A 712 4.40 -4.90 59.95
CA ASP A 712 3.93 -6.23 59.58
C ASP A 712 3.43 -7.01 60.81
N ALA A 713 4.07 -6.83 61.97
CA ALA A 713 3.72 -7.45 63.25
C ALA A 713 2.44 -6.91 63.92
N LYS A 714 2.06 -5.66 63.62
CA LYS A 714 0.91 -4.99 64.28
C LYS A 714 -0.40 -5.72 63.97
N GLY A 715 -1.06 -6.24 65.02
CA GLY A 715 -2.37 -6.90 64.90
C GLY A 715 -2.33 -8.27 64.22
N VAL A 716 -1.18 -8.97 64.29
CA VAL A 716 -1.03 -10.34 63.81
C VAL A 716 -1.46 -11.33 64.90
N THR A 717 -2.28 -12.30 64.53
CA THR A 717 -2.52 -13.52 65.28
C THR A 717 -1.61 -14.60 64.70
N PHE A 718 -0.62 -15.06 65.48
CA PHE A 718 0.29 -16.12 65.05
C PHE A 718 -0.39 -17.48 65.08
N VAL A 719 0.04 -18.34 64.16
CA VAL A 719 -0.41 -19.74 64.08
C VAL A 719 0.78 -20.68 64.02
N ARG A 720 0.62 -21.91 64.50
CA ARG A 720 1.62 -22.96 64.30
C ARG A 720 1.84 -23.17 62.81
N PRO A 721 3.10 -23.30 62.34
CA PRO A 721 3.45 -23.29 60.92
C PRO A 721 3.16 -24.65 60.26
N GLU A 722 1.90 -25.10 60.32
CA GLU A 722 1.48 -26.44 59.89
C GLU A 722 0.82 -26.45 58.51
N LEU A 723 0.34 -25.29 58.05
CA LEU A 723 -0.44 -25.20 56.81
C LEU A 723 0.37 -24.59 55.67
N VAL A 724 0.47 -25.36 54.58
CA VAL A 724 0.99 -24.91 53.30
C VAL A 724 -0.14 -24.33 52.46
N GLY A 725 0.15 -23.24 51.78
CA GLY A 725 -0.64 -22.80 50.66
C GLY A 725 0.23 -22.29 49.53
N GLU A 726 -0.41 -21.82 48.49
CA GLU A 726 0.25 -21.34 47.30
C GLU A 726 -0.14 -19.89 47.05
N VAL A 727 0.84 -19.09 46.69
CA VAL A 727 0.63 -17.74 46.20
C VAL A 727 1.16 -17.61 44.79
N ARG A 728 0.46 -16.81 43.99
CA ARG A 728 1.08 -16.21 42.81
C ARG A 728 1.70 -14.88 43.19
N TYR A 729 2.83 -14.55 42.60
CA TYR A 729 3.54 -13.30 42.86
C TYR A 729 4.26 -12.81 41.60
N SER A 730 4.63 -11.53 41.56
CA SER A 730 5.29 -10.95 40.39
C SER A 730 6.78 -11.25 40.38
N GLU A 731 7.49 -10.90 41.44
CA GLU A 731 8.94 -11.07 41.55
C GLU A 731 9.37 -11.15 43.02
N ARG A 732 10.58 -11.67 43.27
CA ARG A 732 11.22 -11.67 44.58
C ARG A 732 12.03 -10.39 44.74
N THR A 733 11.81 -9.67 45.82
CA THR A 733 12.59 -8.47 46.15
C THR A 733 13.99 -8.84 46.65
N GLY A 734 14.94 -7.90 46.59
CA GLY A 734 16.32 -8.12 47.05
C GLY A 734 16.45 -8.49 48.54
N ASP A 735 15.46 -8.17 49.36
CA ASP A 735 15.36 -8.56 50.77
C ASP A 735 14.56 -9.86 51.00
N GLY A 736 14.24 -10.60 49.94
CA GLY A 736 13.63 -11.93 50.03
C GLY A 736 12.10 -11.94 50.22
N ARG A 737 11.38 -10.89 49.85
CA ARG A 737 9.91 -10.82 49.93
C ARG A 737 9.25 -11.07 48.58
N LEU A 738 8.00 -11.53 48.62
CA LEU A 738 7.15 -11.68 47.44
C LEU A 738 6.48 -10.34 47.11
N ARG A 739 6.64 -9.86 45.88
CA ARG A 739 5.98 -8.65 45.38
C ARG A 739 4.62 -8.98 44.75
N GLN A 740 3.62 -8.17 45.07
CA GLN A 740 2.22 -8.32 44.60
C GLN A 740 1.66 -9.74 44.79
N PRO A 741 1.81 -10.38 45.97
CA PRO A 741 1.30 -11.72 46.16
C PRO A 741 -0.23 -11.73 46.14
N SER A 742 -0.80 -12.76 45.52
CA SER A 742 -2.23 -13.08 45.50
C SER A 742 -2.39 -14.54 45.84
N TRP A 743 -3.30 -14.82 46.77
CA TRP A 743 -3.56 -16.18 47.26
C TRP A 743 -4.14 -17.05 46.15
N ARG A 744 -3.68 -18.30 46.06
CA ARG A 744 -4.22 -19.31 45.15
C ARG A 744 -4.97 -20.44 45.85
N GLY A 745 -4.67 -20.69 47.13
CA GLY A 745 -5.34 -21.74 47.89
C GLY A 745 -4.43 -22.40 48.91
N LEU A 746 -5.02 -23.22 49.79
CA LEU A 746 -4.27 -24.17 50.60
C LEU A 746 -3.80 -25.34 49.74
N ARG A 747 -2.67 -25.93 50.10
CA ARG A 747 -2.10 -27.14 49.50
C ARG A 747 -2.10 -28.26 50.54
N PRO A 748 -3.26 -28.91 50.78
CA PRO A 748 -3.36 -29.96 51.80
C PRO A 748 -2.55 -31.22 51.46
N ASP A 749 -2.09 -31.31 50.21
CA ASP A 749 -1.20 -32.34 49.69
C ASP A 749 0.28 -32.14 50.07
N LYS A 750 0.63 -31.03 50.73
CA LYS A 750 2.00 -30.64 51.07
C LYS A 750 2.18 -30.45 52.57
N THR A 751 3.37 -30.76 53.06
CA THR A 751 3.80 -30.45 54.41
C THR A 751 4.75 -29.26 54.42
N PRO A 752 4.88 -28.54 55.55
CA PRO A 752 5.83 -27.43 55.66
C PRO A 752 7.25 -27.80 55.23
N ASP A 753 7.72 -29.02 55.51
CA ASP A 753 9.07 -29.46 55.14
C ASP A 753 9.30 -29.61 53.63
N ASP A 754 8.22 -29.71 52.84
CA ASP A 754 8.28 -29.76 51.37
C ASP A 754 8.47 -28.35 50.75
N VAL A 755 8.29 -27.29 51.55
CA VAL A 755 8.30 -25.91 51.06
C VAL A 755 9.72 -25.38 51.00
N VAL A 756 10.21 -25.14 49.79
CA VAL A 756 11.49 -24.49 49.51
C VAL A 756 11.30 -23.32 48.56
N TRP A 757 12.31 -22.46 48.42
CA TRP A 757 12.30 -21.45 47.36
C TRP A 757 12.30 -22.13 45.98
N GLU A 758 11.29 -21.81 45.18
CA GLU A 758 11.12 -22.29 43.79
C GLU A 758 11.90 -21.46 42.76
#